data_AF-A0A6J1D140-F1
#
_entry.id   AF-A0A6J1D140-F1
#
_cell.length_a   1.000
_cell.length_b   1.000
_cell.length_c   1.000
_cell.angle_alpha   90.00
_cell.angle_beta   90.00
_cell.angle_gamma   90.00
#
_symmetry.space_group_name_H-M   'P 1'
#
loop_
_entity.id
_entity.type
_entity.pdbx_description
1 polymer ?
#
loop_
_entity_poly.entity_id
_entity_poly.type
_entity_poly.pdbx_seq_one_letter_code
_entity_poly.pdbx_strand_id
1 'polypeptide(L)'
;MDMGLQIADPNTCVRGCCSSKSIPLHLQSSAFTLLSPIARGAESTVYEGRLDGKKVAVKKPILSTSEDLDKFHKELQLLCELDHPSIVKLVAANAKPPSYMFFFEFYESPNLAEKLHAEEWNPSINQVLMITLELAKALQYLHNLGIVHRDVKPANVLLDKDLHPYLADFGLAVHRKYLKGISAENWKSSGKPTGGFYKKSMVGTLIYMAPEILKKEIHSELSDVYSFGILINELLTGVVPYTDLRTEAQAHTVLEMNYTEQLLTAAIVSGGLRPALPGLESGTPSRFLSLIRRCWDANPKNRPSFSDIVMDLESIWEDNKGLESVTPVHPDLCGRLCDTNKNGYAYREDINWSNQGEHFSRQASDANRCAVNVWPDSSTADLAYHPILSCGSFSTCGRRETMEDSHFLLPHMCNEEDIHVFGIFDGHRGAAAAEFSARAIPGFLRNSCSTSSPADALVETFVKTDIEFRKELDFFRQSKKVKQKDWHPGCTAVVALIVRDRLFVANAGDCRTILCRAGNPIVLSKDHVASCLEERERVISAGGQVTWLVDTWRVGPAALQVTRSIGDDDLKPAVTAEPEITETVLSSQDDYLVMASDGLWDVLSNSEVVSIIRDTVKEPGMCSKRLATEAAARGSNDNITVIVVFLHPVSTVERIY
;
A
#
# COMPACT_ATOMS: atom_id res chain seq x y z
N MET A 1 -52.27 -8.77 18.34
CA MET A 1 -52.81 -9.05 16.99
C MET A 1 -51.69 -8.78 16.02
N ASP A 2 -50.96 -9.83 15.69
CA ASP A 2 -49.88 -9.79 14.71
C ASP A 2 -50.54 -9.73 13.32
N MET A 3 -50.50 -8.57 12.66
CA MET A 3 -50.97 -8.46 11.29
C MET A 3 -49.91 -9.06 10.37
N GLY A 4 -50.06 -10.35 10.11
CA GLY A 4 -49.29 -11.07 9.10
C GLY A 4 -49.52 -10.44 7.73
N LEU A 5 -48.51 -9.72 7.23
CA LEU A 5 -48.35 -9.51 5.80
C LEU A 5 -48.10 -10.88 5.17
N GLN A 6 -49.13 -11.45 4.55
CA GLN A 6 -48.96 -12.56 3.62
C GLN A 6 -48.08 -12.08 2.46
N ILE A 7 -46.81 -12.51 2.46
CA ILE A 7 -45.92 -12.33 1.31
C ILE A 7 -46.49 -13.20 0.19
N ALA A 8 -46.98 -12.55 -0.87
CA ALA A 8 -47.74 -13.20 -1.95
C ALA A 8 -46.90 -14.08 -2.90
N ASP A 9 -45.59 -14.22 -2.69
CA ASP A 9 -44.72 -15.17 -3.38
C ASP A 9 -43.42 -15.34 -2.56
N PRO A 10 -43.01 -16.56 -2.14
CA PRO A 10 -41.83 -16.76 -1.28
C PRO A 10 -40.51 -16.21 -1.86
N ASN A 11 -40.41 -16.00 -3.18
CA ASN A 11 -39.20 -15.47 -3.83
C ASN A 11 -39.35 -14.06 -4.41
N THR A 12 -40.21 -13.24 -3.81
CA THR A 12 -40.30 -11.80 -4.11
C THR A 12 -39.93 -10.98 -2.89
N CYS A 13 -39.12 -9.92 -3.02
CA CYS A 13 -38.71 -9.09 -1.88
C CYS A 13 -39.91 -8.37 -1.23
N VAL A 14 -39.75 -7.87 0.01
CA VAL A 14 -40.86 -7.22 0.75
C VAL A 14 -41.45 -6.01 0.01
N ARG A 15 -40.66 -5.35 -0.84
CA ARG A 15 -41.10 -4.19 -1.66
C ARG A 15 -41.77 -4.58 -2.97
N GLY A 16 -41.80 -5.86 -3.34
CA GLY A 16 -42.33 -6.32 -4.64
C GLY A 16 -41.47 -5.94 -5.86
N CYS A 17 -40.28 -5.37 -5.64
CA CYS A 17 -39.43 -4.83 -6.71
C CYS A 17 -38.30 -5.76 -7.18
N CYS A 18 -38.06 -6.86 -6.45
CA CYS A 18 -37.11 -7.90 -6.83
C CYS A 18 -37.80 -9.26 -6.79
N SER A 19 -37.48 -10.12 -7.74
CA SER A 19 -37.93 -11.50 -7.74
C SER A 19 -36.86 -12.44 -8.30
N SER A 20 -36.86 -13.68 -7.82
CA SER A 20 -35.94 -14.71 -8.30
C SER A 20 -36.68 -16.02 -8.57
N LYS A 21 -36.23 -16.75 -9.60
CA LYS A 21 -36.78 -18.09 -9.90
C LYS A 21 -36.20 -19.17 -9.01
N SER A 22 -34.95 -19.03 -8.59
CA SER A 22 -34.17 -20.08 -7.94
C SER A 22 -33.50 -19.63 -6.64
N ILE A 23 -33.22 -18.35 -6.46
CA ILE A 23 -32.48 -17.83 -5.30
C ILE A 23 -33.48 -17.41 -4.22
N PRO A 24 -33.43 -18.01 -3.01
CA PRO A 24 -34.30 -17.61 -1.92
C PRO A 24 -33.99 -16.18 -1.49
N LEU A 25 -35.00 -15.31 -1.49
CA LEU A 25 -34.88 -13.89 -1.11
C LEU A 25 -35.25 -13.62 0.35
N HIS A 26 -35.76 -14.63 1.05
CA HIS A 26 -36.12 -14.58 2.47
C HIS A 26 -35.63 -15.81 3.18
N LEU A 27 -34.76 -15.62 4.17
CA LEU A 27 -34.27 -16.70 5.01
C LEU A 27 -34.99 -16.69 6.36
N GLN A 28 -35.13 -17.89 6.93
CA GLN A 28 -35.46 -18.09 8.35
C GLN A 28 -34.21 -17.80 9.18
N SER A 29 -34.34 -17.21 10.37
CA SER A 29 -33.18 -16.91 11.22
C SER A 29 -32.37 -18.14 11.64
N SER A 30 -32.97 -19.33 11.62
CA SER A 30 -32.30 -20.61 11.89
C SER A 30 -31.55 -21.19 10.68
N ALA A 31 -31.77 -20.67 9.47
CA ALA A 31 -31.15 -21.20 8.26
C ALA A 31 -29.69 -20.77 8.11
N PHE A 32 -29.27 -19.70 8.80
CA PHE A 32 -27.91 -19.19 8.71
C PHE A 32 -27.32 -18.74 10.04
N THR A 33 -25.99 -18.79 10.12
CA THR A 33 -25.21 -18.28 11.24
C THR A 33 -24.13 -17.34 10.72
N LEU A 34 -24.04 -16.14 11.28
CA LEU A 34 -22.92 -15.22 11.04
C LEU A 34 -21.77 -15.57 12.00
N LEU A 35 -20.56 -15.63 11.46
CA LEU A 35 -19.32 -15.86 12.20
C LEU A 35 -18.52 -14.54 12.25
N SER A 36 -17.20 -14.61 12.11
CA SER A 36 -16.31 -13.44 12.14
C SER A 36 -16.45 -12.55 10.90
N PRO A 37 -16.24 -11.22 11.04
CA PRO A 37 -16.07 -10.35 9.88
C PRO A 37 -14.75 -10.70 9.16
N ILE A 38 -14.79 -10.77 7.84
CA ILE A 38 -13.64 -11.02 6.97
C ILE A 38 -13.13 -9.72 6.35
N ALA A 39 -14.05 -8.83 5.94
CA ALA A 39 -13.71 -7.56 5.32
C ALA A 39 -14.70 -6.45 5.75
N ARG A 40 -14.19 -5.23 5.92
CA ARG A 40 -14.99 -4.03 6.20
C ARG A 40 -14.71 -2.98 5.13
N GLY A 41 -15.72 -2.64 4.35
CA GLY A 41 -15.68 -1.54 3.39
C GLY A 41 -16.54 -0.36 3.82
N ALA A 42 -16.47 0.74 3.07
CA ALA A 42 -17.26 1.94 3.34
C ALA A 42 -18.78 1.72 3.20
N GLU A 43 -19.20 0.77 2.36
CA GLU A 43 -20.62 0.53 2.05
C GLU A 43 -21.17 -0.80 2.61
N SER A 44 -20.29 -1.71 3.05
CA SER A 44 -20.71 -3.02 3.58
C SER A 44 -19.67 -3.68 4.47
N THR A 45 -20.09 -4.64 5.28
CA THR A 45 -19.23 -5.58 6.00
C THR A 45 -19.48 -6.99 5.49
N VAL A 46 -18.42 -7.72 5.16
CA VAL A 46 -18.49 -9.12 4.74
C VAL A 46 -18.11 -10.01 5.91
N TYR A 47 -18.92 -11.02 6.18
CA TYR A 47 -18.73 -11.99 7.25
C TYR A 47 -18.52 -13.39 6.69
N GLU A 48 -17.76 -14.20 7.40
CA GLU A 48 -17.85 -15.64 7.25
C GLU A 48 -19.20 -16.09 7.81
N GLY A 49 -19.86 -17.02 7.15
CA GLY A 49 -21.13 -17.55 7.64
C GLY A 49 -21.35 -19.00 7.26
N ARG A 50 -22.42 -19.55 7.81
CA ARG A 50 -22.98 -20.83 7.38
C ARG A 50 -24.41 -20.65 6.93
N LEU A 51 -24.78 -21.26 5.81
CA LEU A 51 -26.14 -21.37 5.30
C LEU A 51 -26.45 -22.86 5.10
N ASP A 52 -27.44 -23.38 5.81
CA ASP A 52 -27.80 -24.81 5.82
C ASP A 52 -26.57 -25.73 6.05
N GLY A 53 -25.67 -25.30 6.94
CA GLY A 53 -24.42 -26.00 7.28
C GLY A 53 -23.25 -25.77 6.33
N LYS A 54 -23.48 -25.24 5.12
CA LYS A 54 -22.43 -24.93 4.13
C LYS A 54 -21.79 -23.57 4.39
N LYS A 55 -20.49 -23.47 4.16
CA LYS A 55 -19.73 -22.22 4.30
C LYS A 55 -20.14 -21.22 3.21
N VAL A 56 -20.38 -19.97 3.59
CA VAL A 56 -20.81 -18.88 2.71
C VAL A 56 -20.13 -17.57 3.11
N ALA A 57 -19.99 -16.64 2.17
CA ALA A 57 -19.63 -15.26 2.45
C ALA A 57 -20.91 -14.41 2.57
N VAL A 58 -21.05 -13.66 3.67
CA VAL A 58 -22.27 -12.88 3.94
C VAL A 58 -21.97 -11.39 3.87
N LYS A 59 -22.38 -10.72 2.79
CA LYS A 59 -22.25 -9.26 2.62
C LYS A 59 -23.44 -8.58 3.27
N LYS A 60 -23.18 -7.81 4.33
CA LYS A 60 -24.17 -6.98 5.03
C LYS A 60 -23.95 -5.51 4.67
N PRO A 61 -24.79 -4.90 3.81
CA PRO A 61 -24.69 -3.49 3.47
C PRO A 61 -24.98 -2.58 4.67
N ILE A 62 -24.37 -1.40 4.67
CA ILE A 62 -24.68 -0.31 5.60
C ILE A 62 -25.82 0.50 4.98
N LEU A 63 -27.02 0.38 5.53
CA LEU A 63 -28.23 1.00 5.01
C LEU A 63 -28.70 2.09 5.96
N SER A 64 -28.56 3.35 5.56
CA SER A 64 -28.98 4.51 6.37
C SER A 64 -30.11 5.32 5.73
N THR A 65 -30.23 5.27 4.39
CA THR A 65 -31.20 6.06 3.63
C THR A 65 -32.10 5.19 2.75
N SER A 66 -33.20 5.76 2.25
CA SER A 66 -34.04 5.10 1.24
C SER A 66 -33.29 4.88 -0.08
N GLU A 67 -32.34 5.75 -0.43
CA GLU A 67 -31.52 5.58 -1.62
C GLU A 67 -30.60 4.35 -1.49
N ASP A 68 -30.03 4.11 -0.31
CA ASP A 68 -29.20 2.91 -0.05
C ASP A 68 -30.04 1.63 -0.16
N LEU A 69 -31.29 1.66 0.34
CA LEU A 69 -32.23 0.57 0.14
C LEU A 69 -32.56 0.35 -1.33
N ASP A 70 -32.76 1.41 -2.12
CA ASP A 70 -32.99 1.28 -3.56
C ASP A 70 -31.79 0.69 -4.29
N LYS A 71 -30.56 1.07 -3.90
CA LYS A 71 -29.32 0.47 -4.42
C LYS A 71 -29.23 -1.02 -4.11
N PHE A 72 -29.51 -1.41 -2.86
CA PHE A 72 -29.54 -2.83 -2.46
C PHE A 72 -30.49 -3.65 -3.34
N HIS A 73 -31.72 -3.17 -3.55
CA HIS A 73 -32.71 -3.90 -4.34
C HIS A 73 -32.33 -3.95 -5.83
N LYS A 74 -31.68 -2.91 -6.36
CA LYS A 74 -31.13 -2.91 -7.73
C LYS A 74 -30.01 -3.94 -7.88
N GLU A 75 -29.04 -3.95 -6.97
CA GLU A 75 -27.95 -4.93 -6.93
C GLU A 75 -28.51 -6.35 -6.79
N LEU A 76 -29.48 -6.57 -5.90
CA LEU A 76 -30.14 -7.86 -5.71
C LEU A 76 -30.81 -8.37 -6.98
N GLN A 77 -31.58 -7.52 -7.66
CA GLN A 77 -32.26 -7.92 -8.88
C GLN A 77 -31.26 -8.28 -9.98
N LEU A 78 -30.17 -7.49 -10.14
CA LEU A 78 -29.10 -7.81 -11.08
C LEU A 78 -28.46 -9.17 -10.75
N LEU A 79 -28.03 -9.38 -9.51
CA LEU A 79 -27.39 -10.63 -9.09
C LEU A 79 -28.29 -11.86 -9.28
N CYS A 80 -29.61 -11.71 -9.17
CA CYS A 80 -30.56 -12.80 -9.41
C CYS A 80 -30.67 -13.22 -10.88
N GLU A 81 -30.17 -12.41 -11.82
CA GLU A 81 -30.18 -12.66 -13.26
C GLU A 81 -28.84 -13.21 -13.77
N LEU A 82 -27.80 -13.26 -12.92
CA LEU A 82 -26.45 -13.67 -13.31
C LEU A 82 -26.21 -15.16 -13.02
N ASP A 83 -25.67 -15.86 -14.02
CA ASP A 83 -25.21 -17.24 -13.92
C ASP A 83 -24.04 -17.45 -14.90
N HIS A 84 -22.82 -17.37 -14.37
CA HIS A 84 -21.58 -17.54 -15.14
C HIS A 84 -20.47 -18.10 -14.23
N PRO A 85 -19.63 -19.04 -14.70
CA PRO A 85 -18.62 -19.70 -13.86
C PRO A 85 -17.61 -18.74 -13.22
N SER A 86 -17.23 -17.66 -13.91
CA SER A 86 -16.27 -16.66 -13.42
C SER A 86 -16.94 -15.40 -12.82
N ILE A 87 -18.17 -15.52 -12.32
CA ILE A 87 -18.88 -14.47 -11.56
C ILE A 87 -19.24 -15.04 -10.18
N VAL A 88 -19.10 -14.24 -9.13
CA VAL A 88 -19.48 -14.68 -7.77
C VAL A 88 -20.95 -15.09 -7.71
N LYS A 89 -21.21 -16.26 -7.13
CA LYS A 89 -22.54 -16.84 -7.14
C LYS A 89 -23.35 -16.46 -5.90
N LEU A 90 -24.45 -15.74 -6.11
CA LEU A 90 -25.43 -15.46 -5.07
C LEU A 90 -26.24 -16.74 -4.77
N VAL A 91 -26.12 -17.26 -3.56
CA VAL A 91 -26.83 -18.49 -3.13
C VAL A 91 -28.15 -18.18 -2.41
N ALA A 92 -28.22 -17.04 -1.73
CA ALA A 92 -29.42 -16.55 -1.06
C ALA A 92 -29.32 -15.05 -0.80
N ALA A 93 -30.45 -14.44 -0.49
CA ALA A 93 -30.51 -13.11 0.09
C ALA A 93 -31.51 -13.08 1.24
N ASN A 94 -31.33 -12.14 2.16
CA ASN A 94 -32.37 -11.78 3.11
C ASN A 94 -32.82 -10.34 2.79
N ALA A 95 -33.88 -10.20 2.01
CA ALA A 95 -34.38 -8.92 1.50
C ALA A 95 -35.53 -8.35 2.36
N LYS A 96 -35.39 -8.44 3.69
CA LYS A 96 -36.39 -7.96 4.66
C LYS A 96 -35.75 -7.31 5.91
N PRO A 97 -36.43 -6.33 6.54
CA PRO A 97 -36.01 -5.79 7.83
C PRO A 97 -36.00 -6.89 8.92
N PRO A 98 -35.18 -6.73 9.98
CA PRO A 98 -34.22 -5.64 10.21
C PRO A 98 -32.85 -5.87 9.54
N SER A 99 -32.65 -6.98 8.83
CA SER A 99 -31.32 -7.46 8.43
C SER A 99 -31.23 -7.75 6.94
N TYR A 100 -30.83 -6.76 6.14
CA TYR A 100 -30.58 -6.95 4.72
C TYR A 100 -29.20 -7.59 4.49
N MET A 101 -29.13 -8.69 3.74
CA MET A 101 -27.90 -9.46 3.52
C MET A 101 -27.88 -10.17 2.17
N PHE A 102 -26.70 -10.30 1.58
CA PHE A 102 -26.42 -11.21 0.47
C PHE A 102 -25.58 -12.38 0.97
N PHE A 103 -25.86 -13.58 0.48
CA PHE A 103 -25.11 -14.78 0.79
C PHE A 103 -24.51 -15.30 -0.52
N PHE A 104 -23.19 -15.34 -0.59
CA PHE A 104 -22.42 -15.82 -1.74
C PHE A 104 -21.76 -17.16 -1.42
N GLU A 105 -21.43 -17.93 -2.46
CA GLU A 105 -20.46 -19.02 -2.32
C GLU A 105 -19.16 -18.48 -1.70
N PHE A 106 -18.52 -19.29 -0.86
CA PHE A 106 -17.29 -18.91 -0.17
C PHE A 106 -16.07 -19.27 -1.01
N TYR A 107 -15.22 -18.31 -1.29
CA TYR A 107 -13.95 -18.48 -2.00
C TYR A 107 -12.80 -18.35 -0.99
N GLU A 108 -11.90 -19.35 -0.93
CA GLU A 108 -10.92 -19.46 0.16
C GLU A 108 -9.67 -18.57 0.00
N SER A 109 -9.40 -18.09 -1.22
CA SER A 109 -8.24 -17.23 -1.48
C SER A 109 -8.60 -15.74 -1.33
N PRO A 110 -7.63 -14.88 -1.02
CA PRO A 110 -7.84 -13.44 -1.00
C PRO A 110 -8.22 -12.91 -2.39
N ASN A 111 -8.68 -11.66 -2.45
CA ASN A 111 -8.92 -11.01 -3.73
C ASN A 111 -7.61 -10.80 -4.50
N LEU A 112 -7.71 -10.56 -5.80
CA LEU A 112 -6.56 -10.49 -6.69
C LEU A 112 -5.60 -9.34 -6.33
N ALA A 113 -6.09 -8.22 -5.77
CA ALA A 113 -5.24 -7.14 -5.30
C ALA A 113 -4.38 -7.55 -4.09
N GLU A 114 -5.00 -8.16 -3.08
CA GLU A 114 -4.30 -8.70 -1.91
C GLU A 114 -3.30 -9.79 -2.31
N LYS A 115 -3.70 -10.69 -3.21
CA LYS A 115 -2.81 -11.74 -3.73
C LYS A 115 -1.59 -11.14 -4.42
N LEU A 116 -1.80 -10.15 -5.29
CA LEU A 116 -0.72 -9.53 -6.07
C LEU A 116 0.22 -8.70 -5.19
N HIS A 117 -0.33 -7.86 -4.30
CA HIS A 117 0.45 -6.82 -3.60
C HIS A 117 0.79 -7.15 -2.15
N ALA A 118 -0.11 -7.79 -1.40
CA ALA A 118 0.13 -8.12 0.01
C ALA A 118 0.89 -9.45 0.16
N GLU A 119 0.67 -10.40 -0.74
CA GLU A 119 1.42 -11.66 -0.79
C GLU A 119 2.60 -11.63 -1.79
N GLU A 120 2.86 -10.49 -2.44
CA GLU A 120 3.92 -10.31 -3.45
C GLU A 120 3.89 -11.41 -4.54
N TRP A 121 2.69 -11.86 -4.93
CA TRP A 121 2.54 -12.93 -5.90
C TRP A 121 2.98 -12.49 -7.30
N ASN A 122 3.92 -13.21 -7.90
CA ASN A 122 4.34 -12.99 -9.28
C ASN A 122 3.76 -14.08 -10.22
N PRO A 123 2.62 -13.83 -10.89
CA PRO A 123 1.99 -14.82 -11.75
C PRO A 123 2.81 -15.08 -13.02
N SER A 124 2.89 -16.35 -13.43
CA SER A 124 3.39 -16.72 -14.75
C SER A 124 2.48 -16.18 -15.86
N ILE A 125 3.01 -16.00 -17.08
CA ILE A 125 2.22 -15.56 -18.24
C ILE A 125 1.01 -16.48 -18.49
N ASN A 126 1.15 -17.79 -18.27
CA ASN A 126 0.03 -18.73 -18.37
C ASN A 126 -1.05 -18.47 -17.32
N GLN A 127 -0.69 -18.12 -16.08
CA GLN A 127 -1.66 -17.75 -15.06
C GLN A 127 -2.35 -16.42 -15.39
N VAL A 128 -1.59 -15.42 -15.85
CA VAL A 128 -2.17 -14.14 -16.28
C VAL A 128 -3.15 -14.34 -17.44
N LEU A 129 -2.77 -15.13 -18.46
CA LEU A 129 -3.65 -15.40 -19.59
C LEU A 129 -4.91 -16.17 -19.18
N MET A 130 -4.80 -17.12 -18.24
CA MET A 130 -5.96 -17.88 -17.75
C MET A 130 -6.94 -16.94 -17.04
N ILE A 131 -6.44 -16.15 -16.09
CA ILE A 131 -7.25 -15.21 -15.31
C ILE A 131 -7.93 -14.20 -16.23
N THR A 132 -7.17 -13.63 -17.16
CA THR A 132 -7.68 -12.59 -18.06
C THR A 132 -8.69 -13.15 -19.07
N LEU A 133 -8.51 -14.37 -19.57
CA LEU A 133 -9.45 -15.03 -20.46
C LEU A 133 -10.79 -15.32 -19.77
N GLU A 134 -10.76 -15.84 -18.55
CA GLU A 134 -11.96 -16.14 -17.77
C GLU A 134 -12.73 -14.86 -17.39
N LEU A 135 -12.02 -13.81 -16.96
CA LEU A 135 -12.61 -12.50 -16.70
C LEU A 135 -13.19 -11.86 -17.97
N ALA A 136 -12.51 -11.99 -19.12
CA ALA A 136 -13.02 -11.47 -20.39
C ALA A 136 -14.34 -12.17 -20.79
N LYS A 137 -14.46 -13.48 -20.55
CA LYS A 137 -15.71 -14.24 -20.76
C LYS A 137 -16.84 -13.78 -19.82
N ALA A 138 -16.54 -13.54 -18.55
CA ALA A 138 -17.50 -12.98 -17.60
C ALA A 138 -18.00 -11.59 -18.03
N LEU A 139 -17.10 -10.70 -18.45
CA LEU A 139 -17.45 -9.34 -18.89
C LEU A 139 -18.19 -9.36 -20.23
N GLN A 140 -17.83 -10.27 -21.15
CA GLN A 140 -18.59 -10.54 -22.37
C GLN A 140 -20.03 -10.94 -22.05
N TYR A 141 -20.21 -11.86 -21.11
CA TYR A 141 -21.52 -12.31 -20.65
C TYR A 141 -22.36 -11.14 -20.10
N LEU A 142 -21.80 -10.30 -19.24
CA LEU A 142 -22.49 -9.12 -18.71
C LEU A 142 -22.91 -8.16 -19.82
N HIS A 143 -22.00 -7.86 -20.76
CA HIS A 143 -22.28 -6.93 -21.85
C HIS A 143 -23.36 -7.45 -22.79
N ASN A 144 -23.42 -8.78 -23.02
CA ASN A 144 -24.48 -9.42 -23.79
C ASN A 144 -25.86 -9.32 -23.11
N LEU A 145 -25.90 -9.33 -21.77
CA LEU A 145 -27.10 -9.01 -20.98
C LEU A 145 -27.40 -7.49 -20.93
N GLY A 146 -26.56 -6.67 -21.54
CA GLY A 146 -26.66 -5.23 -21.51
C GLY A 146 -26.37 -4.64 -20.12
N ILE A 147 -25.55 -5.31 -19.32
CA ILE A 147 -25.10 -4.87 -18.00
C ILE A 147 -23.66 -4.33 -18.13
N VAL A 148 -23.39 -3.19 -17.50
CA VAL A 148 -22.06 -2.58 -17.40
C VAL A 148 -21.62 -2.63 -15.94
N HIS A 149 -20.40 -3.11 -15.66
CA HIS A 149 -19.90 -3.34 -14.31
C HIS A 149 -19.51 -2.03 -13.61
N ARG A 150 -18.77 -1.15 -14.29
CA ARG A 150 -18.30 0.19 -13.87
C ARG A 150 -17.24 0.24 -12.76
N ASP A 151 -16.81 -0.88 -12.22
CA ASP A 151 -15.71 -0.93 -11.23
C ASP A 151 -14.85 -2.20 -11.38
N VAL A 152 -14.40 -2.49 -12.60
CA VAL A 152 -13.49 -3.62 -12.86
C VAL A 152 -12.09 -3.27 -12.34
N LYS A 153 -11.60 -4.02 -11.34
CA LYS A 153 -10.28 -3.84 -10.71
C LYS A 153 -9.88 -5.11 -9.94
N PRO A 154 -8.59 -5.35 -9.62
CA PRO A 154 -8.17 -6.55 -8.90
C PRO A 154 -8.85 -6.76 -7.54
N ALA A 155 -9.15 -5.70 -6.79
CA ALA A 155 -9.84 -5.81 -5.50
C ALA A 155 -11.28 -6.36 -5.62
N ASN A 156 -11.88 -6.32 -6.82
CA ASN A 156 -13.19 -6.87 -7.12
C ASN A 156 -13.12 -8.22 -7.87
N VAL A 157 -11.96 -8.88 -7.88
CA VAL A 157 -11.78 -10.22 -8.42
C VAL A 157 -11.39 -11.14 -7.27
N LEU A 158 -12.25 -12.09 -6.91
CA LEU A 158 -11.92 -13.14 -5.95
C LEU A 158 -11.21 -14.28 -6.67
N LEU A 159 -10.38 -15.02 -5.93
CA LEU A 159 -9.73 -16.23 -6.42
C LEU A 159 -10.24 -17.43 -5.62
N ASP A 160 -10.34 -18.59 -6.25
CA ASP A 160 -10.44 -19.84 -5.51
C ASP A 160 -9.06 -20.46 -5.23
N LYS A 161 -9.05 -21.64 -4.62
CA LYS A 161 -7.84 -22.40 -4.29
C LYS A 161 -7.01 -22.81 -5.51
N ASP A 162 -7.63 -22.89 -6.68
CA ASP A 162 -7.03 -23.29 -7.96
C ASP A 162 -6.68 -22.04 -8.81
N LEU A 163 -6.81 -20.84 -8.22
CA LEU A 163 -6.56 -19.53 -8.80
C LEU A 163 -7.53 -19.11 -9.92
N HIS A 164 -8.69 -19.77 -10.04
CA HIS A 164 -9.71 -19.31 -10.98
C HIS A 164 -10.33 -17.99 -10.49
N PRO A 165 -10.53 -17.00 -11.38
CA PRO A 165 -11.08 -15.70 -11.02
C PRO A 165 -12.62 -15.67 -10.98
N TYR A 166 -13.15 -14.93 -10.02
CA TYR A 166 -14.58 -14.67 -9.88
C TYR A 166 -14.81 -13.16 -9.75
N LEU A 167 -15.43 -12.56 -10.76
CA LEU A 167 -15.78 -11.14 -10.73
C LEU A 167 -16.85 -10.88 -9.67
N ALA A 168 -16.58 -9.91 -8.81
CA ALA A 168 -17.37 -9.56 -7.63
C ALA A 168 -17.74 -8.07 -7.60
N ASP A 169 -18.59 -7.72 -6.64
CA ASP A 169 -19.06 -6.37 -6.32
C ASP A 169 -19.85 -5.64 -7.43
N PHE A 170 -21.15 -5.93 -7.48
CA PHE A 170 -22.09 -5.37 -8.44
C PHE A 170 -22.81 -4.10 -7.93
N GLY A 171 -22.35 -3.50 -6.83
CA GLY A 171 -22.98 -2.31 -6.23
C GLY A 171 -23.03 -1.10 -7.17
N LEU A 172 -22.08 -1.03 -8.11
CA LEU A 172 -22.06 -0.02 -9.18
C LEU A 172 -22.56 -0.57 -10.52
N ALA A 173 -22.96 -1.83 -10.66
CA ALA A 173 -23.41 -2.36 -11.94
C ALA A 173 -24.76 -1.72 -12.38
N VAL A 174 -24.97 -1.58 -13.68
CA VAL A 174 -26.22 -1.00 -14.22
C VAL A 174 -26.53 -1.51 -15.62
N HIS A 175 -27.82 -1.64 -15.95
CA HIS A 175 -28.19 -1.88 -17.34
C HIS A 175 -27.94 -0.66 -18.22
N ARG A 176 -27.41 -0.91 -19.42
CA ARG A 176 -27.14 0.07 -20.48
C ARG A 176 -28.32 1.00 -20.78
N LYS A 177 -29.56 0.49 -20.72
CA LYS A 177 -30.78 1.28 -20.95
C LYS A 177 -30.93 2.47 -19.99
N TYR A 178 -30.40 2.36 -18.78
CA TYR A 178 -30.47 3.43 -17.77
C TYR A 178 -29.31 4.43 -17.88
N LEU A 179 -28.23 4.13 -18.62
CA LEU A 179 -27.10 5.04 -18.82
C LEU A 179 -27.50 6.34 -19.53
N LYS A 180 -28.48 6.28 -20.44
CA LYS A 180 -28.97 7.46 -21.17
C LYS A 180 -29.82 8.42 -20.32
N GLY A 181 -30.40 7.95 -19.21
CA GLY A 181 -31.18 8.79 -18.29
C GLY A 181 -30.31 9.59 -17.32
N ILE A 182 -29.19 8.99 -16.90
CA ILE A 182 -28.23 9.59 -15.95
C ILE A 182 -27.55 10.85 -16.53
N SER A 183 -27.39 10.94 -17.85
CA SER A 183 -26.81 12.13 -18.51
C SER A 183 -27.78 13.32 -18.59
N ALA A 184 -29.10 13.09 -18.60
CA ALA A 184 -30.11 14.14 -18.79
C ALA A 184 -30.50 14.86 -17.47
N GLU A 185 -30.53 14.14 -16.34
CA GLU A 185 -30.90 14.72 -15.03
C GLU A 185 -29.82 15.64 -14.45
N ASN A 186 -28.54 15.41 -14.80
CA ASN A 186 -27.40 16.16 -14.27
C ASN A 186 -27.16 17.51 -14.97
N TRP A 187 -27.79 17.79 -16.12
CA TRP A 187 -27.61 19.06 -16.86
C TRP A 187 -28.39 20.24 -16.24
N LYS A 188 -29.43 19.98 -15.41
CA LYS A 188 -30.36 21.03 -14.94
C LYS A 188 -30.03 21.67 -13.59
N SER A 189 -29.01 21.21 -12.87
CA SER A 189 -28.69 21.78 -11.54
C SER A 189 -27.57 22.82 -11.64
N SER A 190 -27.95 24.05 -12.01
CA SER A 190 -27.09 25.24 -11.89
C SER A 190 -27.28 25.86 -10.49
N GLY A 191 -26.39 25.52 -9.57
CA GLY A 191 -26.31 26.11 -8.24
C GLY A 191 -24.85 26.28 -7.81
N LYS A 192 -24.51 27.44 -7.23
CA LYS A 192 -23.17 27.84 -6.79
C LYS A 192 -22.56 26.89 -5.74
N PRO A 193 -21.22 26.88 -5.58
CA PRO A 193 -20.49 25.77 -5.00
C PRO A 193 -20.47 25.83 -3.47
N THR A 194 -21.15 24.86 -2.84
CA THR A 194 -20.90 24.46 -1.46
C THR A 194 -20.70 22.95 -1.44
N GLY A 195 -19.43 22.53 -1.42
CA GLY A 195 -18.87 21.39 -0.66
C GLY A 195 -19.51 20.00 -0.62
N GLY A 196 -20.56 19.66 -1.38
CA GLY A 196 -21.23 18.36 -1.15
C GLY A 196 -22.03 17.70 -2.27
N PHE A 197 -22.21 18.31 -3.46
CA PHE A 197 -23.19 17.83 -4.43
C PHE A 197 -22.70 17.75 -5.90
N TYR A 198 -21.49 17.23 -6.15
CA TYR A 198 -20.98 16.99 -7.52
C TYR A 198 -20.68 15.52 -7.86
N LYS A 199 -21.15 14.55 -7.05
CA LYS A 199 -20.77 13.12 -7.09
C LYS A 199 -21.66 12.16 -7.89
N LYS A 200 -22.77 12.58 -8.53
CA LYS A 200 -23.73 11.63 -9.12
C LYS A 200 -23.27 10.89 -10.39
N SER A 201 -22.23 11.34 -11.08
CA SER A 201 -21.76 10.72 -12.35
C SER A 201 -20.40 10.03 -12.29
N MET A 202 -19.54 10.35 -11.32
CA MET A 202 -18.21 9.73 -11.19
C MET A 202 -18.32 8.50 -10.30
N VAL A 203 -18.25 7.31 -10.90
CA VAL A 203 -18.37 6.01 -10.22
C VAL A 203 -17.19 5.12 -10.61
N GLY A 204 -16.68 4.35 -9.65
CA GLY A 204 -15.52 3.46 -9.80
C GLY A 204 -14.29 3.94 -9.01
N THR A 205 -13.17 3.25 -9.19
CA THR A 205 -11.88 3.59 -8.57
C THR A 205 -11.02 4.37 -9.55
N LEU A 206 -10.58 5.59 -9.17
CA LEU A 206 -10.03 6.61 -10.09
C LEU A 206 -8.93 6.09 -11.02
N ILE A 207 -7.98 5.30 -10.50
CA ILE A 207 -6.85 4.76 -11.28
C ILE A 207 -7.26 3.70 -12.34
N TYR A 208 -8.50 3.19 -12.31
CA TYR A 208 -9.04 2.28 -13.31
C TYR A 208 -10.06 2.96 -14.24
N MET A 209 -10.41 4.23 -14.01
CA MET A 209 -11.46 4.92 -14.77
C MET A 209 -11.02 5.31 -16.18
N ALA A 210 -11.91 5.10 -17.14
CA ALA A 210 -11.71 5.55 -18.51
C ALA A 210 -11.79 7.08 -18.64
N PRO A 211 -11.08 7.70 -19.60
CA PRO A 211 -11.07 9.16 -19.79
C PRO A 211 -12.45 9.80 -19.93
N GLU A 212 -13.38 9.17 -20.62
CA GLU A 212 -14.75 9.68 -20.79
C GLU A 212 -15.56 9.68 -19.47
N ILE A 213 -15.26 8.74 -18.56
CA ILE A 213 -15.87 8.70 -17.22
C ILE A 213 -15.34 9.87 -16.37
N LEU A 214 -14.03 10.10 -16.44
CA LEU A 214 -13.35 11.21 -15.77
C LEU A 214 -13.81 12.58 -16.31
N LYS A 215 -14.10 12.67 -17.63
CA LYS A 215 -14.71 13.85 -18.27
C LYS A 215 -16.21 14.01 -17.98
N LYS A 216 -16.85 13.03 -17.32
CA LYS A 216 -18.31 12.99 -17.09
C LYS A 216 -19.12 12.99 -18.39
N GLU A 217 -18.57 12.38 -19.44
CA GLU A 217 -19.22 12.19 -20.74
C GLU A 217 -20.15 10.97 -20.70
N ILE A 218 -20.65 10.51 -21.85
CA ILE A 218 -21.60 9.39 -21.92
C ILE A 218 -20.88 8.08 -21.57
N HIS A 219 -21.39 7.40 -20.54
CA HIS A 219 -20.90 6.09 -20.13
C HIS A 219 -21.30 5.04 -21.16
N SER A 220 -20.40 4.11 -21.44
CA SER A 220 -20.68 2.92 -22.25
C SER A 220 -20.01 1.69 -21.64
N GLU A 221 -20.39 0.52 -22.13
CA GLU A 221 -19.74 -0.75 -21.83
C GLU A 221 -18.22 -0.74 -22.09
N LEU A 222 -17.75 0.15 -22.98
CA LEU A 222 -16.33 0.31 -23.33
C LEU A 222 -15.50 0.94 -22.20
N SER A 223 -16.14 1.44 -21.14
CA SER A 223 -15.43 1.84 -19.92
C SER A 223 -14.90 0.62 -19.14
N ASP A 224 -15.65 -0.49 -19.10
CA ASP A 224 -15.17 -1.75 -18.51
C ASP A 224 -13.96 -2.30 -19.29
N VAL A 225 -13.95 -2.12 -20.62
CA VAL A 225 -12.82 -2.53 -21.48
C VAL A 225 -11.54 -1.76 -21.12
N TYR A 226 -11.65 -0.47 -20.84
CA TYR A 226 -10.52 0.34 -20.37
C TYR A 226 -9.99 -0.17 -19.04
N SER A 227 -10.87 -0.34 -18.05
CA SER A 227 -10.51 -0.83 -16.72
C SER A 227 -9.90 -2.24 -16.76
N PHE A 228 -10.40 -3.10 -17.64
CA PHE A 228 -9.83 -4.42 -17.90
C PHE A 228 -8.40 -4.34 -18.48
N GLY A 229 -8.13 -3.39 -19.39
CA GLY A 229 -6.77 -3.16 -19.89
C GLY A 229 -5.78 -2.75 -18.79
N ILE A 230 -6.22 -1.89 -17.86
CA ILE A 230 -5.42 -1.48 -16.69
C ILE A 230 -5.16 -2.69 -15.77
N LEU A 231 -6.18 -3.51 -15.52
CA LEU A 231 -6.08 -4.74 -14.70
C LEU A 231 -5.07 -5.74 -15.30
N ILE A 232 -5.09 -5.96 -16.62
CA ILE A 232 -4.10 -6.84 -17.28
C ILE A 232 -2.68 -6.31 -17.08
N ASN A 233 -2.49 -4.99 -17.21
CA ASN A 233 -1.17 -4.37 -17.04
C ASN A 233 -0.63 -4.57 -15.62
N GLU A 234 -1.49 -4.36 -14.62
CA GLU A 234 -1.16 -4.57 -13.21
C GLU A 234 -0.81 -6.03 -12.91
N LEU A 235 -1.57 -7.00 -13.45
CA LEU A 235 -1.24 -8.42 -13.35
C LEU A 235 0.14 -8.78 -13.91
N LEU A 236 0.54 -8.15 -15.02
CA LEU A 236 1.82 -8.42 -15.68
C LEU A 236 3.00 -7.74 -15.02
N THR A 237 2.77 -6.58 -14.42
CA THR A 237 3.84 -5.76 -13.82
C THR A 237 4.01 -6.05 -12.33
N GLY A 238 2.96 -6.48 -11.65
CA GLY A 238 2.90 -6.51 -10.19
C GLY A 238 2.92 -5.11 -9.57
N VAL A 239 2.71 -4.06 -10.37
CA VAL A 239 2.80 -2.66 -9.96
C VAL A 239 1.42 -2.04 -9.98
N VAL A 240 1.07 -1.31 -8.91
CA VAL A 240 -0.18 -0.56 -8.84
C VAL A 240 -0.24 0.43 -10.02
N PRO A 241 -1.39 0.61 -10.68
CA PRO A 241 -1.46 1.49 -11.85
C PRO A 241 -0.96 2.89 -11.56
N TYR A 242 -0.09 3.38 -12.44
CA TYR A 242 0.56 4.68 -12.33
C TYR A 242 1.47 4.82 -11.09
N THR A 243 2.12 3.76 -10.64
CA THR A 243 3.14 3.84 -9.57
C THR A 243 4.52 3.45 -10.08
N ASP A 244 4.72 3.51 -11.39
CA ASP A 244 5.85 2.89 -12.06
C ASP A 244 7.16 3.67 -11.89
N LEU A 245 8.05 3.11 -11.06
CA LEU A 245 9.45 3.50 -10.81
C LEU A 245 10.45 3.05 -11.90
N ARG A 246 10.03 2.66 -13.11
CA ARG A 246 10.92 1.92 -14.05
C ARG A 246 11.06 2.41 -15.49
N THR A 247 10.55 3.58 -15.87
CA THR A 247 10.97 4.20 -17.15
C THR A 247 11.05 5.71 -17.05
N GLU A 248 12.26 6.21 -17.32
CA GLU A 248 12.59 7.61 -17.40
C GLU A 248 11.59 8.40 -18.27
N ALA A 249 11.25 9.59 -17.77
CA ALA A 249 10.64 10.73 -18.43
C ALA A 249 9.10 10.88 -18.50
N GLN A 250 8.24 9.89 -18.22
CA GLN A 250 6.77 10.14 -18.22
C GLN A 250 5.92 9.44 -17.14
N ALA A 251 6.51 8.58 -16.30
CA ALA A 251 5.77 7.83 -15.27
C ALA A 251 6.24 8.06 -13.81
N HIS A 252 7.20 8.96 -13.56
CA HIS A 252 7.70 9.29 -12.21
C HIS A 252 6.75 10.11 -11.32
N THR A 253 5.45 10.22 -11.65
CA THR A 253 4.66 11.35 -11.14
C THR A 253 3.22 11.03 -10.75
N VAL A 254 2.84 9.82 -10.30
CA VAL A 254 1.41 9.59 -10.00
C VAL A 254 1.08 9.10 -8.59
N LEU A 255 2.03 8.58 -7.82
CA LEU A 255 1.88 8.51 -6.35
C LEU A 255 2.94 9.29 -5.56
N GLU A 256 4.09 9.60 -6.15
CA GLU A 256 5.15 10.40 -5.51
C GLU A 256 5.03 11.90 -5.79
N MET A 257 4.49 12.29 -6.95
CA MET A 257 4.02 13.65 -7.15
C MET A 257 2.56 13.76 -6.71
N ASN A 258 2.32 14.70 -5.82
CA ASN A 258 1.07 15.33 -5.37
C ASN A 258 -0.02 15.57 -6.44
N TYR A 259 -0.44 14.53 -7.16
CA TYR A 259 -1.58 14.59 -8.03
C TYR A 259 -2.82 14.51 -7.14
N THR A 260 -3.44 15.66 -6.88
CA THR A 260 -4.85 15.68 -6.46
C THR A 260 -5.67 14.89 -7.48
N GLU A 261 -6.83 14.33 -7.09
CA GLU A 261 -7.74 13.61 -8.01
C GLU A 261 -7.94 14.38 -9.33
N GLN A 262 -7.93 15.72 -9.26
CA GLN A 262 -8.08 16.65 -10.38
C GLN A 262 -6.88 16.64 -11.33
N LEU A 263 -5.66 16.64 -10.79
CA LEU A 263 -4.46 16.59 -11.61
C LEU A 263 -4.38 15.23 -12.34
N LEU A 264 -4.72 14.12 -11.65
CA LEU A 264 -4.53 12.78 -12.25
C LEU A 264 -5.56 12.57 -13.34
N THR A 265 -6.78 13.03 -13.05
CA THR A 265 -7.83 13.21 -14.06
C THR A 265 -7.31 14.00 -15.25
N ALA A 266 -6.69 15.18 -15.05
CA ALA A 266 -6.19 16.00 -16.13
C ALA A 266 -5.08 15.32 -16.95
N ALA A 267 -4.15 14.60 -16.30
CA ALA A 267 -3.07 13.88 -16.99
C ALA A 267 -3.58 12.69 -17.82
N ILE A 268 -4.53 11.91 -17.31
CA ILE A 268 -5.15 10.80 -18.06
C ILE A 268 -5.96 11.33 -19.24
N VAL A 269 -6.75 12.38 -18.98
CA VAL A 269 -7.74 12.93 -19.92
C VAL A 269 -7.11 13.78 -21.01
N SER A 270 -6.20 14.68 -20.64
CA SER A 270 -5.59 15.68 -21.54
C SER A 270 -4.17 15.30 -21.94
N GLY A 271 -3.40 14.73 -21.01
CA GLY A 271 -2.03 14.29 -21.26
C GLY A 271 -1.92 12.89 -21.89
N GLY A 272 -3.02 12.14 -21.94
CA GLY A 272 -3.02 10.77 -22.46
C GLY A 272 -2.22 9.78 -21.61
N LEU A 273 -1.98 10.11 -20.33
CA LEU A 273 -1.19 9.29 -19.42
C LEU A 273 -1.75 7.86 -19.31
N ARG A 274 -0.87 6.86 -19.38
CA ARG A 274 -1.17 5.44 -19.19
C ARG A 274 -0.11 4.81 -18.29
N PRO A 275 -0.43 3.71 -17.57
CA PRO A 275 0.58 2.94 -16.84
C PRO A 275 1.71 2.46 -17.77
N ALA A 276 2.90 2.26 -17.19
CA ALA A 276 4.01 1.68 -17.94
C ALA A 276 3.69 0.23 -18.30
N LEU A 277 3.97 -0.13 -19.55
CA LEU A 277 3.85 -1.51 -20.00
C LEU A 277 5.02 -2.35 -19.44
N PRO A 278 4.83 -3.67 -19.29
CA PRO A 278 5.91 -4.59 -18.92
C PRO A 278 7.14 -4.40 -19.82
N GLY A 279 8.33 -4.42 -19.21
CA GLY A 279 9.60 -4.33 -19.92
C GLY A 279 9.83 -5.49 -20.88
N LEU A 280 10.74 -5.32 -21.85
CA LEU A 280 11.06 -6.35 -22.86
C LEU A 280 11.52 -7.68 -22.24
N GLU A 281 12.07 -7.63 -21.03
CA GLU A 281 12.60 -8.77 -20.28
C GLU A 281 11.52 -9.61 -19.59
N SER A 282 10.26 -9.14 -19.55
CA SER A 282 9.14 -9.81 -18.89
C SER A 282 8.67 -11.11 -19.57
N GLY A 283 9.17 -11.41 -20.78
CA GLY A 283 8.69 -12.55 -21.57
C GLY A 283 7.25 -12.40 -22.07
N THR A 284 6.64 -11.23 -21.92
CA THR A 284 5.24 -10.97 -22.30
C THR A 284 5.09 -10.98 -23.83
N PRO A 285 4.14 -11.77 -24.41
CA PRO A 285 3.90 -11.77 -25.85
C PRO A 285 3.50 -10.40 -26.38
N SER A 286 4.05 -10.00 -27.53
CA SER A 286 3.77 -8.69 -28.16
C SER A 286 2.29 -8.47 -28.48
N ARG A 287 1.58 -9.55 -28.85
CA ARG A 287 0.13 -9.54 -29.06
C ARG A 287 -0.65 -9.19 -27.80
N PHE A 288 -0.13 -9.59 -26.63
CA PHE A 288 -0.75 -9.31 -25.33
C PHE A 288 -0.56 -7.83 -24.95
N LEU A 289 0.63 -7.27 -25.17
CA LEU A 289 0.88 -5.82 -25.03
C LEU A 289 0.02 -4.98 -26.00
N SER A 290 -0.16 -5.47 -27.23
CA SER A 290 -1.04 -4.84 -28.24
C SER A 290 -2.50 -4.84 -27.81
N LEU A 291 -2.98 -5.91 -27.16
CA LEU A 291 -4.31 -5.98 -26.59
C LEU A 291 -4.52 -4.92 -25.50
N ILE A 292 -3.60 -4.81 -24.54
CA ILE A 292 -3.64 -3.78 -23.47
C ILE A 292 -3.75 -2.38 -24.10
N ARG A 293 -2.92 -2.10 -25.13
CA ARG A 293 -2.91 -0.82 -25.83
C ARG A 293 -4.24 -0.45 -26.48
N ARG A 294 -4.92 -1.43 -27.07
CA ARG A 294 -6.25 -1.22 -27.66
C ARG A 294 -7.33 -1.08 -26.60
N CYS A 295 -7.25 -1.83 -25.50
CA CYS A 295 -8.22 -1.76 -24.41
C CYS A 295 -8.27 -0.37 -23.75
N TRP A 296 -7.12 0.27 -23.53
CA TRP A 296 -7.06 1.58 -22.86
C TRP A 296 -6.97 2.79 -23.82
N ASP A 297 -7.41 2.64 -25.07
CA ASP A 297 -7.41 3.75 -26.04
C ASP A 297 -8.23 4.94 -25.51
N ALA A 298 -7.76 6.17 -25.76
CA ALA A 298 -8.41 7.38 -25.30
C ALA A 298 -9.81 7.57 -25.92
N ASN A 299 -10.01 7.12 -27.15
CA ASN A 299 -11.31 7.11 -27.82
C ASN A 299 -12.00 5.76 -27.58
N PRO A 300 -13.15 5.73 -26.89
CA PRO A 300 -13.88 4.49 -26.62
C PRO A 300 -14.16 3.67 -27.89
N LYS A 301 -14.41 4.32 -29.03
CA LYS A 301 -14.75 3.65 -30.29
C LYS A 301 -13.61 2.81 -30.89
N ASN A 302 -12.37 3.07 -30.47
CA ASN A 302 -11.21 2.29 -30.90
C ASN A 302 -10.98 1.06 -30.02
N ARG A 303 -11.65 0.98 -28.87
CA ARG A 303 -11.51 -0.14 -27.94
C ARG A 303 -12.24 -1.37 -28.49
N PRO A 304 -11.65 -2.57 -28.37
CA PRO A 304 -12.29 -3.81 -28.82
C PRO A 304 -13.51 -4.12 -27.95
N SER A 305 -14.46 -4.90 -28.49
CA SER A 305 -15.50 -5.50 -27.66
C SER A 305 -14.93 -6.68 -26.87
N PHE A 306 -15.59 -7.10 -25.78
CA PHE A 306 -15.15 -8.33 -25.09
C PHE A 306 -15.20 -9.58 -25.97
N SER A 307 -16.04 -9.59 -27.02
CA SER A 307 -15.99 -10.67 -28.03
C SER A 307 -14.69 -10.68 -28.81
N ASP A 308 -14.18 -9.53 -29.23
CA ASP A 308 -12.89 -9.43 -29.91
C ASP A 308 -11.74 -9.76 -28.93
N ILE A 309 -11.82 -9.29 -27.69
CA ILE A 309 -10.84 -9.57 -26.63
C ILE A 309 -10.74 -11.07 -26.36
N VAL A 310 -11.87 -11.77 -26.21
CA VAL A 310 -11.88 -13.23 -25.99
C VAL A 310 -11.22 -13.96 -27.17
N MET A 311 -11.55 -13.59 -28.41
CA MET A 311 -10.91 -14.17 -29.60
C MET A 311 -9.39 -13.93 -29.62
N ASP A 312 -8.95 -12.72 -29.26
CA ASP A 312 -7.53 -12.39 -29.20
C ASP A 312 -6.80 -13.20 -28.11
N LEU A 313 -7.39 -13.32 -26.92
CA LEU A 313 -6.83 -14.08 -25.80
C LEU A 313 -6.76 -15.58 -26.09
N GLU A 314 -7.81 -16.17 -26.68
CA GLU A 314 -7.81 -17.58 -27.10
C GLU A 314 -6.74 -17.83 -28.16
N SER A 315 -6.56 -16.91 -29.10
CA SER A 315 -5.48 -17.02 -30.10
C SER A 315 -4.09 -16.94 -29.46
N ILE A 316 -3.88 -16.06 -28.47
CA ILE A 316 -2.61 -15.98 -27.73
C ILE A 316 -2.36 -17.26 -26.90
N TRP A 317 -3.41 -17.82 -26.32
CA TRP A 317 -3.34 -19.06 -25.53
C TRP A 317 -2.88 -20.26 -26.37
N GLU A 318 -3.44 -20.43 -27.58
CA GLU A 318 -3.08 -21.53 -28.48
C GLU A 318 -1.64 -21.39 -29.01
N ASP A 319 -1.19 -20.17 -29.30
CA ASP A 319 0.20 -19.91 -29.70
C ASP A 319 1.19 -20.28 -28.57
N ASN A 320 0.81 -20.05 -27.30
CA ASN A 320 1.68 -20.34 -26.16
C ASN A 320 1.83 -21.84 -25.87
N LYS A 321 0.79 -22.65 -26.13
CA LYS A 321 0.88 -24.12 -26.06
C LYS A 321 1.84 -24.72 -27.09
N GLY A 322 2.02 -24.05 -28.24
CA GLY A 322 2.93 -24.50 -29.30
C GLY A 322 4.41 -24.38 -28.95
N LEU A 323 4.79 -23.57 -27.96
CA LEU A 323 6.18 -23.39 -27.52
C LEU A 323 6.64 -24.46 -26.51
N GLU A 324 5.72 -25.12 -25.80
CA GLU A 324 6.04 -26.14 -24.79
C GLU A 324 6.27 -27.54 -25.39
N SER A 325 6.04 -27.73 -26.70
CA SER A 325 6.13 -29.06 -27.36
C SER A 325 7.42 -29.34 -28.15
N VAL A 326 8.51 -28.59 -27.95
CA VAL A 326 9.80 -28.89 -28.61
C VAL A 326 10.77 -29.48 -27.59
N THR A 327 11.08 -30.76 -27.76
CA THR A 327 12.04 -31.54 -26.96
C THR A 327 13.47 -31.00 -27.08
N PRO A 328 14.31 -31.17 -26.03
CA PRO A 328 15.67 -30.64 -26.02
C PRO A 328 16.61 -31.52 -26.86
N VAL A 329 17.27 -30.93 -27.86
CA VAL A 329 18.33 -31.59 -28.61
C VAL A 329 19.68 -31.32 -27.93
N HIS A 330 20.41 -32.42 -27.69
CA HIS A 330 21.72 -32.48 -27.05
C HIS A 330 22.79 -31.58 -27.70
N PRO A 331 23.80 -31.14 -26.92
CA PRO A 331 24.92 -30.35 -27.41
C PRO A 331 26.01 -31.27 -27.94
N ASP A 332 26.43 -31.09 -29.21
CA ASP A 332 27.79 -31.50 -29.59
C ASP A 332 28.31 -30.90 -30.91
N LEU A 333 29.63 -30.66 -30.89
CA LEU A 333 30.58 -30.32 -31.97
C LEU A 333 30.63 -28.90 -32.57
N CYS A 334 31.38 -28.06 -31.86
CA CYS A 334 32.73 -27.58 -32.24
C CYS A 334 32.96 -26.96 -33.65
N GLY A 335 33.39 -25.69 -33.64
CA GLY A 335 34.67 -25.33 -34.27
C GLY A 335 34.73 -24.03 -35.09
N ARG A 336 35.38 -23.01 -34.49
CA ARG A 336 36.44 -22.14 -35.08
C ARG A 336 36.12 -21.43 -36.42
N LEU A 337 36.22 -20.12 -36.61
CA LEU A 337 37.15 -19.08 -36.16
C LEU A 337 36.61 -17.73 -36.67
N CYS A 338 36.65 -16.66 -35.87
CA CYS A 338 37.43 -15.45 -36.17
C CYS A 338 37.29 -14.43 -35.02
N ASP A 339 38.40 -14.23 -34.32
CA ASP A 339 38.68 -13.02 -33.55
C ASP A 339 38.66 -11.80 -34.49
N THR A 340 38.02 -10.71 -34.06
CA THR A 340 38.73 -9.47 -33.70
C THR A 340 37.76 -8.40 -33.20
N ASN A 341 37.89 -8.07 -31.92
CA ASN A 341 37.67 -6.77 -31.27
C ASN A 341 36.75 -5.74 -31.96
N LYS A 342 35.64 -5.40 -31.28
CA LYS A 342 35.22 -4.00 -31.04
C LYS A 342 34.14 -3.91 -29.94
N ASN A 343 34.61 -3.53 -28.74
CA ASN A 343 33.94 -2.78 -27.68
C ASN A 343 32.45 -3.02 -27.41
N GLY A 344 32.18 -3.84 -26.39
CA GLY A 344 30.90 -3.87 -25.70
C GLY A 344 30.67 -2.59 -24.88
N TYR A 345 29.53 -1.96 -25.11
CA TYR A 345 28.90 -1.09 -24.13
C TYR A 345 27.78 -1.88 -23.47
N ALA A 346 28.10 -2.53 -22.35
CA ALA A 346 27.09 -3.03 -21.43
C ALA A 346 26.49 -1.82 -20.69
N TYR A 347 25.24 -1.48 -20.98
CA TYR A 347 24.44 -0.64 -20.08
C TYR A 347 24.14 -1.48 -18.84
N ARG A 348 24.75 -1.15 -17.70
CA ARG A 348 24.41 -1.71 -16.38
C ARG A 348 23.36 -0.83 -15.72
N GLU A 349 22.29 -1.47 -15.24
CA GLU A 349 21.14 -0.89 -14.53
C GLU A 349 21.52 0.02 -13.34
N ASP A 350 20.62 0.91 -12.93
CA ASP A 350 20.76 1.75 -11.75
C ASP A 350 20.62 0.94 -10.45
N ILE A 351 21.38 1.29 -9.40
CA ILE A 351 21.35 0.56 -8.12
C ILE A 351 20.02 0.80 -7.41
N ASN A 352 19.38 -0.30 -6.97
CA ASN A 352 18.28 -0.27 -6.01
C ASN A 352 18.85 -0.38 -4.59
N TRP A 353 18.82 0.72 -3.84
CA TRP A 353 19.40 0.82 -2.49
C TRP A 353 18.66 -0.01 -1.45
N SER A 354 17.33 -0.13 -1.60
CA SER A 354 16.50 -1.04 -0.79
C SER A 354 16.97 -2.49 -0.92
N ASN A 355 17.21 -2.97 -2.15
CA ASN A 355 17.70 -4.33 -2.41
C ASN A 355 19.11 -4.55 -1.83
N GLN A 356 19.98 -3.53 -1.89
CA GLN A 356 21.31 -3.62 -1.32
C GLN A 356 21.26 -3.73 0.21
N GLY A 357 20.44 -2.91 0.87
CA GLY A 357 20.20 -3.01 2.32
C GLY A 357 19.61 -4.37 2.72
N GLU A 358 18.68 -4.89 1.92
CA GLU A 358 18.09 -6.22 2.16
C GLU A 358 19.10 -7.35 1.98
N HIS A 359 19.98 -7.26 0.98
CA HIS A 359 21.06 -8.23 0.77
C HIS A 359 21.99 -8.32 1.98
N PHE A 360 22.35 -7.19 2.59
CA PHE A 360 23.13 -7.18 3.84
C PHE A 360 22.35 -7.75 5.02
N SER A 361 21.03 -7.53 5.09
CA SER A 361 20.18 -8.18 6.08
C SER A 361 20.12 -9.71 5.90
N ARG A 362 20.18 -10.22 4.67
CA ARG A 362 20.14 -11.66 4.37
C ARG A 362 21.48 -12.35 4.56
N GLN A 363 22.59 -11.75 4.12
CA GLN A 363 23.94 -12.26 4.39
C GLN A 363 24.27 -12.28 5.89
N ALA A 364 23.69 -11.35 6.66
CA ALA A 364 23.69 -11.36 8.12
C ALA A 364 22.97 -12.58 8.71
N SER A 365 21.84 -13.01 8.12
CA SER A 365 21.00 -14.10 8.63
C SER A 365 21.52 -15.52 8.35
N ASP A 366 22.33 -15.72 7.30
CA ASP A 366 22.92 -17.02 6.97
C ASP A 366 24.08 -17.42 7.93
N ALA A 367 24.57 -16.48 8.75
CA ALA A 367 25.72 -16.71 9.63
C ALA A 367 25.37 -17.25 11.03
N ASN A 368 24.10 -17.33 11.46
CA ASN A 368 23.77 -17.87 12.79
C ASN A 368 22.32 -18.39 12.90
N ARG A 369 22.09 -19.62 12.42
CA ARG A 369 20.98 -20.45 12.91
C ARG A 369 21.41 -21.13 14.21
N CYS A 370 21.27 -20.47 15.34
CA CYS A 370 21.31 -21.16 16.62
C CYS A 370 20.44 -20.44 17.65
N ALA A 371 19.64 -21.22 18.37
CA ALA A 371 18.82 -20.80 19.50
C ALA A 371 19.72 -20.27 20.63
N VAL A 372 20.02 -18.97 20.59
CA VAL A 372 20.75 -18.24 21.64
C VAL A 372 19.76 -17.32 22.32
N ASN A 373 19.70 -17.36 23.66
CA ASN A 373 18.90 -16.43 24.45
C ASN A 373 19.33 -14.99 24.10
N VAL A 374 18.44 -14.25 23.44
CA VAL A 374 18.66 -12.85 23.05
C VAL A 374 18.57 -11.97 24.30
N TRP A 375 19.61 -11.18 24.58
CA TRP A 375 19.75 -10.35 25.78
C TRP A 375 19.25 -11.05 27.08
N PRO A 376 19.97 -12.09 27.56
CA PRO A 376 19.57 -12.87 28.73
C PRO A 376 19.57 -12.02 29.99
N ASP A 377 18.51 -12.16 30.78
CA ASP A 377 18.28 -11.35 31.98
C ASP A 377 19.19 -11.77 33.15
N SER A 378 19.53 -10.80 34.01
CA SER A 378 20.20 -11.05 35.30
C SER A 378 19.25 -10.85 36.49
N SER A 379 17.96 -10.56 36.27
CA SER A 379 16.98 -10.40 37.34
C SER A 379 15.72 -11.23 37.17
N THR A 380 15.53 -12.17 38.10
CA THR A 380 14.27 -12.87 38.39
C THR A 380 13.33 -11.93 39.15
N ALA A 381 12.36 -11.30 38.49
CA ALA A 381 11.27 -10.63 39.17
C ALA A 381 9.94 -10.86 38.43
N ASP A 382 9.13 -11.79 38.93
CA ASP A 382 7.78 -12.17 38.45
C ASP A 382 6.72 -11.03 38.51
N LEU A 383 7.15 -9.76 38.59
CA LEU A 383 6.31 -8.56 38.72
C LEU A 383 6.63 -7.47 37.68
N ALA A 384 7.50 -7.73 36.69
CA ALA A 384 7.83 -6.75 35.65
C ALA A 384 6.62 -6.49 34.73
N TYR A 385 6.40 -5.22 34.37
CA TYR A 385 5.33 -4.82 33.45
C TYR A 385 5.65 -5.28 32.03
N HIS A 386 4.72 -6.00 31.38
CA HIS A 386 4.89 -6.45 30.00
C HIS A 386 3.93 -5.66 29.09
N PRO A 387 4.45 -4.80 28.18
CA PRO A 387 3.60 -4.02 27.28
C PRO A 387 2.95 -4.94 26.23
N ILE A 388 1.69 -4.68 25.91
CA ILE A 388 0.99 -5.35 24.80
C ILE A 388 0.83 -4.34 23.69
N LEU A 389 1.54 -4.57 22.58
CA LEU A 389 1.66 -3.57 21.53
C LEU A 389 0.56 -3.66 20.47
N SER A 390 0.11 -2.50 20.01
CA SER A 390 -0.48 -2.34 18.69
C SER A 390 0.14 -1.13 18.02
N CYS A 391 0.56 -1.28 16.75
CA CYS A 391 1.30 -0.27 16.04
C CYS A 391 0.69 0.02 14.68
N GLY A 392 1.01 1.19 14.14
CA GLY A 392 0.53 1.63 12.84
C GLY A 392 1.31 2.86 12.40
N SER A 393 1.45 3.01 11.09
CA SER A 393 2.18 4.11 10.49
C SER A 393 1.40 4.75 9.37
N PHE A 394 1.78 5.98 9.04
CA PHE A 394 1.30 6.66 7.86
C PHE A 394 2.41 7.60 7.36
N SER A 395 2.62 7.58 6.06
CA SER A 395 3.56 8.48 5.41
C SER A 395 2.90 9.23 4.26
N THR A 396 3.36 10.45 4.01
CA THR A 396 2.94 11.27 2.88
C THR A 396 4.09 12.14 2.40
N CYS A 397 4.20 12.30 1.09
CA CYS A 397 5.18 13.20 0.45
C CYS A 397 4.96 14.68 0.85
N GLY A 398 3.79 15.02 1.40
CA GLY A 398 3.48 16.37 1.83
C GLY A 398 3.51 17.33 0.65
N ARG A 399 4.35 18.37 0.70
CA ARG A 399 4.51 19.35 -0.40
C ARG A 399 5.80 19.15 -1.21
N ARG A 400 6.64 18.18 -0.86
CA ARG A 400 7.87 17.87 -1.58
C ARG A 400 7.56 17.21 -2.93
N GLU A 401 8.57 17.16 -3.79
CA GLU A 401 8.47 16.54 -5.13
C GLU A 401 8.67 15.02 -5.07
N THR A 402 9.43 14.54 -4.09
CA THR A 402 9.82 13.13 -3.91
C THR A 402 9.63 12.72 -2.45
N MET A 403 9.37 11.43 -2.23
CA MET A 403 9.34 10.82 -0.90
C MET A 403 10.73 10.29 -0.56
N GLU A 404 11.50 11.07 0.20
CA GLU A 404 12.84 10.73 0.68
C GLU A 404 12.82 10.02 2.04
N ASP A 405 11.72 10.18 2.79
CA ASP A 405 11.41 9.46 4.03
C ASP A 405 11.24 7.94 3.81
N SER A 406 11.74 7.13 4.74
CA SER A 406 11.51 5.68 4.82
C SER A 406 11.26 5.22 6.27
N HIS A 407 10.67 4.05 6.45
CA HIS A 407 10.40 3.52 7.79
C HIS A 407 10.19 2.00 7.79
N PHE A 408 10.25 1.39 8.97
CA PHE A 408 9.86 0.00 9.19
C PHE A 408 9.14 -0.20 10.54
N LEU A 409 8.32 -1.25 10.60
CA LEU A 409 7.69 -1.73 11.83
C LEU A 409 7.99 -3.22 11.97
N LEU A 410 8.73 -3.58 13.01
CA LEU A 410 8.98 -4.97 13.41
C LEU A 410 8.34 -5.19 14.80
N PRO A 411 7.05 -5.54 14.83
CA PRO A 411 6.37 -5.84 16.09
C PRO A 411 6.86 -7.15 16.72
N HIS A 412 7.65 -7.99 16.06
CA HIS A 412 8.33 -9.12 16.69
C HIS A 412 9.70 -9.31 16.02
N MET A 413 10.78 -9.31 16.80
CA MET A 413 12.13 -9.57 16.33
C MET A 413 12.64 -10.92 16.88
N CYS A 414 13.42 -11.65 16.09
CA CYS A 414 14.04 -12.93 16.49
C CYS A 414 13.07 -14.05 16.92
N ASN A 415 11.79 -13.99 16.53
CA ASN A 415 10.72 -14.87 17.01
C ASN A 415 10.45 -14.77 18.52
N GLU A 416 10.93 -13.70 19.17
CA GLU A 416 10.63 -13.39 20.56
C GLU A 416 9.43 -12.44 20.61
N GLU A 417 8.42 -12.79 21.42
CA GLU A 417 7.19 -12.00 21.52
C GLU A 417 7.42 -10.64 22.21
N ASP A 418 8.47 -10.52 23.03
CA ASP A 418 8.77 -9.35 23.88
C ASP A 418 9.85 -8.40 23.32
N ILE A 419 10.22 -8.54 22.04
CA ILE A 419 11.22 -7.66 21.40
C ILE A 419 10.61 -6.99 20.17
N HIS A 420 10.55 -5.66 20.21
CA HIS A 420 9.88 -4.83 19.20
C HIS A 420 10.82 -3.74 18.70
N VAL A 421 10.82 -3.48 17.39
CA VAL A 421 11.69 -2.47 16.78
C VAL A 421 10.91 -1.63 15.76
N PHE A 422 11.05 -0.31 15.86
CA PHE A 422 10.44 0.64 14.96
C PHE A 422 11.49 1.66 14.53
N GLY A 423 11.48 2.08 13.27
CA GLY A 423 12.47 3.03 12.75
C GLY A 423 11.88 3.97 11.72
N ILE A 424 12.27 5.25 11.78
CA ILE A 424 11.99 6.29 10.79
C ILE A 424 13.32 6.87 10.32
N PHE A 425 13.41 7.10 9.01
CA PHE A 425 14.57 7.65 8.33
C PHE A 425 14.12 8.80 7.45
N ASP A 426 14.57 10.01 7.75
CA ASP A 426 14.26 11.19 6.94
C ASP A 426 15.40 11.41 5.96
N GLY A 427 15.14 11.18 4.68
CA GLY A 427 16.15 11.25 3.64
C GLY A 427 16.39 12.69 3.18
N HIS A 428 17.65 13.05 2.94
CA HIS A 428 18.01 14.31 2.33
C HIS A 428 19.07 14.11 1.25
N ARG A 429 19.02 14.96 0.21
CA ARG A 429 19.90 14.84 -0.97
C ARG A 429 19.68 13.49 -1.70
N GLY A 430 18.44 12.99 -1.69
CA GLY A 430 18.00 11.71 -2.25
C GLY A 430 17.60 10.69 -1.18
N ALA A 431 16.71 9.76 -1.56
CA ALA A 431 16.17 8.71 -0.69
C ALA A 431 17.15 7.55 -0.37
N ALA A 432 18.29 7.47 -1.07
CA ALA A 432 19.17 6.29 -1.07
C ALA A 432 19.64 5.86 0.33
N ALA A 433 20.03 6.81 1.18
CA ALA A 433 20.48 6.51 2.53
C ALA A 433 19.33 6.02 3.43
N ALA A 434 18.15 6.63 3.31
CA ALA A 434 16.96 6.23 4.06
C ALA A 434 16.48 4.84 3.66
N GLU A 435 16.37 4.56 2.35
CA GLU A 435 15.99 3.25 1.82
C GLU A 435 16.94 2.13 2.25
N PHE A 436 18.26 2.36 2.12
CA PHE A 436 19.26 1.39 2.56
C PHE A 436 19.14 1.13 4.05
N SER A 437 19.03 2.19 4.86
CA SER A 437 19.00 2.10 6.33
C SER A 437 17.76 1.36 6.82
N ALA A 438 16.60 1.62 6.23
CA ALA A 438 15.33 0.97 6.60
C ALA A 438 15.38 -0.55 6.40
N ARG A 439 16.16 -1.04 5.43
CA ARG A 439 16.33 -2.47 5.15
C ARG A 439 17.52 -3.10 5.87
N ALA A 440 18.60 -2.34 6.12
CA ALA A 440 19.82 -2.85 6.72
C ALA A 440 19.76 -2.94 8.26
N ILE A 441 19.20 -1.91 8.94
CA ILE A 441 19.19 -1.83 10.41
C ILE A 441 18.53 -3.06 11.06
N PRO A 442 17.35 -3.54 10.64
CA PRO A 442 16.75 -4.75 11.23
C PRO A 442 17.65 -5.98 11.13
N GLY A 443 18.43 -6.11 10.05
CA GLY A 443 19.38 -7.21 9.86
C GLY A 443 20.60 -7.10 10.78
N PHE A 444 21.19 -5.91 10.88
CA PHE A 444 22.37 -5.69 11.72
C PHE A 444 22.04 -5.78 13.22
N LEU A 445 20.89 -5.26 13.64
CA LEU A 445 20.45 -5.31 15.03
C LEU A 445 20.23 -6.77 15.49
N ARG A 446 19.68 -7.62 14.62
CA ARG A 446 19.54 -9.07 14.87
C ARG A 446 20.87 -9.78 15.06
N ASN A 447 21.97 -9.26 14.50
CA ASN A 447 23.28 -9.88 14.66
C ASN A 447 23.99 -9.43 15.95
N SER A 448 23.78 -8.19 16.39
CA SER A 448 24.39 -7.66 17.61
C SER A 448 23.65 -8.05 18.89
N CYS A 449 22.44 -8.64 18.78
CA CYS A 449 21.59 -8.96 19.93
C CYS A 449 22.14 -10.06 20.87
N SER A 450 23.16 -10.80 20.43
CA SER A 450 23.82 -11.87 21.20
C SER A 450 25.18 -11.45 21.77
N THR A 451 25.71 -10.29 21.39
CA THR A 451 27.11 -9.90 21.69
C THR A 451 27.25 -8.65 22.53
N SER A 452 26.22 -7.78 22.56
CA SER A 452 26.31 -6.44 23.17
C SER A 452 25.02 -6.11 23.92
N SER A 453 25.05 -5.09 24.80
CA SER A 453 23.82 -4.58 25.44
C SER A 453 22.85 -4.00 24.39
N PRO A 454 21.54 -3.87 24.66
CA PRO A 454 20.61 -3.26 23.70
C PRO A 454 21.03 -1.87 23.22
N ALA A 455 21.57 -1.04 24.13
CA ALA A 455 22.09 0.29 23.81
C ALA A 455 23.32 0.22 22.91
N ASP A 456 24.30 -0.62 23.25
CA ASP A 456 25.53 -0.79 22.45
C ASP A 456 25.20 -1.37 21.07
N ALA A 457 24.26 -2.32 20.99
CA ALA A 457 23.81 -2.92 19.74
C ALA A 457 23.17 -1.87 18.80
N LEU A 458 22.43 -0.90 19.32
CA LEU A 458 21.89 0.21 18.54
C LEU A 458 23.02 1.12 18.00
N VAL A 459 23.99 1.49 18.85
CA VAL A 459 25.14 2.31 18.44
C VAL A 459 25.95 1.60 17.35
N GLU A 460 26.31 0.34 17.57
CA GLU A 460 27.01 -0.50 16.58
C GLU A 460 26.23 -0.58 15.26
N THR A 461 24.92 -0.76 15.33
CA THR A 461 24.06 -0.90 14.14
C THR A 461 24.02 0.38 13.32
N PHE A 462 23.90 1.55 13.94
CA PHE A 462 23.90 2.84 13.23
C PHE A 462 25.26 3.08 12.54
N VAL A 463 26.36 2.92 13.29
CA VAL A 463 27.71 3.11 12.76
C VAL A 463 28.03 2.12 11.65
N LYS A 464 27.62 0.86 11.80
CA LYS A 464 27.81 -0.18 10.77
C LYS A 464 26.99 0.12 9.51
N THR A 465 25.74 0.55 9.67
CA THR A 465 24.88 0.95 8.54
C THR A 465 25.53 2.07 7.73
N ASP A 466 26.05 3.10 8.40
CA ASP A 466 26.78 4.20 7.74
C ASP A 466 28.03 3.72 6.99
N ILE A 467 28.84 2.87 7.61
CA ILE A 467 30.06 2.34 6.99
C ILE A 467 29.73 1.52 5.73
N GLU A 468 28.76 0.61 5.81
CA GLU A 468 28.39 -0.24 4.68
C GLU A 468 27.71 0.55 3.56
N PHE A 469 26.83 1.50 3.90
CA PHE A 469 26.21 2.39 2.92
C PHE A 469 27.26 3.19 2.13
N ARG A 470 28.22 3.81 2.82
CA ARG A 470 29.27 4.61 2.17
C ARG A 470 30.19 3.77 1.30
N LYS A 471 30.50 2.53 1.69
CA LYS A 471 31.26 1.59 0.84
C LYS A 471 30.54 1.27 -0.45
N GLU A 472 29.23 1.00 -0.37
CA GLU A 472 28.40 0.73 -1.55
C GLU A 472 28.27 1.95 -2.45
N LEU A 473 28.12 3.14 -1.86
CA LEU A 473 28.11 4.41 -2.57
C LEU A 473 29.41 4.66 -3.34
N ASP A 474 30.56 4.41 -2.71
CA ASP A 474 31.87 4.53 -3.35
C ASP A 474 32.05 3.51 -4.47
N PHE A 475 31.65 2.25 -4.25
CA PHE A 475 31.69 1.20 -5.27
C PHE A 475 30.84 1.59 -6.49
N PHE A 476 29.63 2.12 -6.26
CA PHE A 476 28.75 2.58 -7.32
C PHE A 476 29.37 3.70 -8.14
N ARG A 477 29.88 4.75 -7.48
CA ARG A 477 30.54 5.89 -8.13
C ARG A 477 31.75 5.48 -8.97
N GLN A 478 32.50 4.46 -8.52
CA GLN A 478 33.65 3.93 -9.27
C GLN A 478 33.25 3.06 -10.47
N SER A 479 32.10 2.38 -10.40
CA SER A 479 31.64 1.43 -11.42
C SER A 479 31.04 2.10 -12.68
N LYS A 480 30.38 3.25 -12.54
CA LYS A 480 29.86 4.04 -13.67
C LYS A 480 30.83 5.18 -13.96
N LYS A 481 31.54 5.16 -15.10
CA LYS A 481 32.37 6.29 -15.59
C LYS A 481 31.53 7.53 -15.99
N VAL A 482 30.62 8.04 -15.16
CA VAL A 482 29.68 9.13 -15.53
C VAL A 482 29.34 10.10 -14.38
N LYS A 483 29.77 11.35 -14.58
CA LYS A 483 29.11 12.68 -14.35
C LYS A 483 28.50 13.13 -13.01
N GLN A 484 28.24 12.31 -12.00
CA GLN A 484 27.76 12.82 -10.68
C GLN A 484 28.88 12.80 -9.63
N LYS A 485 29.82 13.75 -9.73
CA LYS A 485 30.95 13.83 -8.79
C LYS A 485 30.55 14.31 -7.39
N ASP A 486 29.37 14.93 -7.27
CA ASP A 486 28.91 15.66 -6.07
C ASP A 486 27.58 15.09 -5.51
N TRP A 487 27.34 13.77 -5.61
CA TRP A 487 26.11 13.13 -5.10
C TRP A 487 26.36 12.39 -3.78
N HIS A 488 26.02 13.02 -2.65
CA HIS A 488 26.28 12.50 -1.29
C HIS A 488 24.95 12.41 -0.50
N PRO A 489 24.11 11.39 -0.77
CA PRO A 489 22.85 11.19 -0.05
C PRO A 489 23.09 10.92 1.44
N GLY A 490 22.17 11.40 2.28
CA GLY A 490 22.17 11.16 3.71
C GLY A 490 20.76 10.98 4.25
N CYS A 491 20.64 10.51 5.49
CA CYS A 491 19.37 10.50 6.19
C CYS A 491 19.55 10.68 7.70
N THR A 492 18.55 11.28 8.32
CA THR A 492 18.34 11.18 9.76
C THR A 492 17.80 9.79 10.09
N ALA A 493 17.92 9.38 11.35
CA ALA A 493 17.46 8.09 11.80
C ALA A 493 17.02 8.16 13.26
N VAL A 494 15.79 7.72 13.54
CA VAL A 494 15.33 7.44 14.90
C VAL A 494 14.82 6.01 14.97
N VAL A 495 15.32 5.23 15.93
CA VAL A 495 14.95 3.83 16.14
C VAL A 495 14.54 3.61 17.58
N ALA A 496 13.35 3.06 17.79
CA ALA A 496 12.86 2.62 19.08
C ALA A 496 12.96 1.09 19.17
N LEU A 497 13.68 0.61 20.18
CA LEU A 497 13.84 -0.80 20.52
C LEU A 497 13.23 -1.05 21.89
N ILE A 498 12.20 -1.87 21.95
CA ILE A 498 11.60 -2.35 23.20
C ILE A 498 12.11 -3.75 23.45
N VAL A 499 12.72 -3.96 24.60
CA VAL A 499 13.13 -5.27 25.11
C VAL A 499 12.43 -5.47 26.44
N ARG A 500 11.37 -6.29 26.46
CA ARG A 500 10.52 -6.49 27.63
C ARG A 500 9.92 -5.17 28.12
N ASP A 501 10.30 -4.71 29.31
CA ASP A 501 9.83 -3.49 29.95
C ASP A 501 10.76 -2.28 29.72
N ARG A 502 11.80 -2.41 28.90
CA ARG A 502 12.76 -1.32 28.62
C ARG A 502 12.64 -0.84 27.20
N LEU A 503 12.47 0.47 27.05
CA LEU A 503 12.48 1.18 25.79
C LEU A 503 13.83 1.91 25.62
N PHE A 504 14.51 1.60 24.53
CA PHE A 504 15.73 2.28 24.08
C PHE A 504 15.40 3.08 22.82
N VAL A 505 15.66 4.39 22.83
CA VAL A 505 15.50 5.26 21.66
C VAL A 505 16.87 5.74 21.21
N ALA A 506 17.27 5.34 20.00
CA ALA A 506 18.47 5.82 19.33
C ALA A 506 18.10 6.91 18.32
N ASN A 507 18.71 8.10 18.43
CA ASN A 507 18.45 9.21 17.51
C ASN A 507 19.75 9.76 16.89
N ALA A 508 19.73 10.01 15.58
CA ALA A 508 20.73 10.75 14.84
C ALA A 508 20.03 11.66 13.84
N GLY A 509 20.06 12.98 14.07
CA GLY A 509 19.31 13.98 13.31
C GLY A 509 18.13 14.55 14.10
N ASP A 510 17.10 15.04 13.41
CA ASP A 510 15.96 15.81 13.94
C ASP A 510 14.59 15.13 13.80
N CYS A 511 14.57 13.85 13.40
CA CYS A 511 13.45 12.97 13.76
C CYS A 511 13.23 12.97 15.28
N ARG A 512 11.97 12.88 15.72
CA ARG A 512 11.65 12.90 17.16
C ARG A 512 10.72 11.77 17.60
N THR A 513 11.01 11.27 18.80
CA THR A 513 10.21 10.28 19.52
C THR A 513 9.71 10.85 20.85
N ILE A 514 8.41 10.70 21.12
CA ILE A 514 7.79 11.05 22.40
C ILE A 514 7.00 9.86 22.96
N LEU A 515 6.94 9.79 24.29
CA LEU A 515 6.13 8.84 25.06
C LEU A 515 5.00 9.60 25.77
N CYS A 516 3.76 9.13 25.64
CA CYS A 516 2.67 9.62 26.45
C CYS A 516 2.62 8.83 27.76
N ARG A 517 2.89 9.51 28.88
CA ARG A 517 2.79 8.95 30.23
C ARG A 517 1.74 9.71 31.03
N ALA A 518 0.70 9.00 31.48
CA ALA A 518 -0.43 9.58 32.19
C ALA A 518 -1.00 10.82 31.48
N GLY A 519 -1.16 10.75 30.16
CA GLY A 519 -1.68 11.84 29.33
C GLY A 519 -0.73 13.02 29.09
N ASN A 520 0.56 12.93 29.47
CA ASN A 520 1.57 13.98 29.26
C ASN A 520 2.69 13.51 28.32
N PRO A 521 3.17 14.37 27.40
CA PRO A 521 4.29 14.02 26.53
C PRO A 521 5.63 14.06 27.29
N ILE A 522 6.39 12.98 27.20
CA ILE A 522 7.78 12.85 27.61
C ILE A 522 8.62 12.73 26.34
N VAL A 523 9.56 13.65 26.13
CA VAL A 523 10.45 13.62 24.97
C VAL A 523 11.56 12.61 25.20
N LEU A 524 11.75 11.67 24.26
CA LEU A 524 12.73 10.58 24.35
C LEU A 524 13.91 10.73 23.40
N SER A 525 13.94 11.77 22.58
CA SER A 525 15.06 12.08 21.69
C SER A 525 15.34 13.58 21.67
N LYS A 526 16.60 13.96 21.40
CA LYS A 526 16.99 15.36 21.20
C LYS A 526 17.30 15.60 19.74
N ASP A 527 16.84 16.72 19.21
CA ASP A 527 17.09 17.10 17.83
C ASP A 527 18.57 17.49 17.66
N HIS A 528 19.25 16.85 16.73
CA HIS A 528 20.66 17.09 16.42
C HIS A 528 20.80 18.09 15.27
N VAL A 529 20.57 19.37 15.57
CA VAL A 529 20.65 20.48 14.59
C VAL A 529 21.75 21.46 14.93
N ALA A 530 22.34 22.12 13.93
CA ALA A 530 23.48 23.02 14.12
C ALA A 530 23.15 24.30 14.92
N SER A 531 21.86 24.57 15.12
CA SER A 531 21.40 25.64 16.02
C SER A 531 21.59 25.28 17.49
N CYS A 532 21.64 24.00 17.84
CA CYS A 532 22.02 23.52 19.17
C CYS A 532 23.51 23.80 19.41
N LEU A 533 23.83 24.46 20.53
CA LEU A 533 25.20 24.89 20.84
C LEU A 533 26.14 23.69 21.01
N GLU A 534 25.72 22.67 21.77
CA GLU A 534 26.52 21.48 22.05
C GLU A 534 26.87 20.73 20.75
N GLU A 535 25.88 20.54 19.88
CA GLU A 535 26.09 19.88 18.58
C GLU A 535 26.95 20.72 17.64
N ARG A 536 26.78 22.05 17.63
CA ARG A 536 27.62 22.95 16.85
C ARG A 536 29.09 22.89 17.29
N GLU A 537 29.34 22.93 18.61
CA GLU A 537 30.69 22.83 19.17
C GLU A 537 31.31 21.46 18.88
N ARG A 538 30.52 20.38 18.93
CA ARG A 538 30.96 19.03 18.55
C ARG A 538 31.40 18.99 17.07
N VAL A 539 30.58 19.52 16.16
CA VAL A 539 30.90 19.56 14.72
C VAL A 539 32.19 20.35 14.47
N ILE A 540 32.35 21.52 15.11
CA ILE A 540 33.56 22.35 14.98
C ILE A 540 34.79 21.61 15.53
N SER A 541 34.66 20.96 16.68
CA SER A 541 35.74 20.20 17.32
C SER A 541 36.16 18.99 16.49
N ALA A 542 35.24 18.39 15.74
CA ALA A 542 35.50 17.33 14.78
C ALA A 542 36.09 17.82 13.44
N GLY A 543 36.40 19.13 13.33
CA GLY A 543 36.98 19.75 12.13
C GLY A 543 35.96 20.19 11.07
N GLY A 544 34.67 20.12 11.38
CA GLY A 544 33.59 20.61 10.52
C GLY A 544 33.50 22.14 10.53
N GLN A 545 32.96 22.69 9.45
CA GLN A 545 32.66 24.13 9.36
C GLN A 545 31.16 24.33 9.56
N VAL A 546 30.78 25.34 10.33
CA VAL A 546 29.37 25.71 10.53
C VAL A 546 29.22 27.19 10.17
N THR A 547 28.25 27.49 9.31
CA THR A 547 28.00 28.84 8.79
C THR A 547 26.55 29.24 9.03
N TRP A 548 26.31 30.52 9.26
CA TRP A 548 24.96 31.07 9.37
C TRP A 548 24.43 31.37 7.98
N LEU A 549 23.36 30.69 7.55
CA LEU A 549 22.74 30.82 6.24
C LEU A 549 21.22 30.77 6.39
N VAL A 550 20.51 31.73 5.79
CA VAL A 550 19.03 31.78 5.76
C VAL A 550 18.43 31.59 7.16
N ASP A 551 18.82 32.48 8.09
CA ASP A 551 18.29 32.55 9.47
C ASP A 551 18.52 31.31 10.37
N THR A 552 19.47 30.44 10.00
CA THR A 552 19.83 29.26 10.82
C THR A 552 21.27 28.82 10.59
N TRP A 553 21.80 27.97 11.47
CA TRP A 553 23.14 27.40 11.33
C TRP A 553 23.11 26.18 10.40
N ARG A 554 24.13 26.07 9.54
CA ARG A 554 24.29 25.00 8.55
C ARG A 554 25.70 24.41 8.58
N VAL A 555 25.82 23.10 8.40
CA VAL A 555 27.07 22.34 8.43
C VAL A 555 27.63 22.15 7.02
N GLY A 556 28.90 22.50 6.87
CA GLY A 556 29.71 22.26 5.69
C GLY A 556 29.23 22.99 4.42
N PRO A 557 29.90 22.72 3.29
CA PRO A 557 29.53 23.30 1.99
C PRO A 557 28.15 22.86 1.49
N ALA A 558 27.68 21.69 1.93
CA ALA A 558 26.36 21.15 1.60
C ALA A 558 25.21 21.92 2.29
N ALA A 559 25.53 22.83 3.21
CA ALA A 559 24.56 23.62 3.97
C ALA A 559 23.50 22.75 4.69
N LEU A 560 23.95 21.68 5.37
CA LEU A 560 23.06 20.73 6.06
C LEU A 560 22.55 21.30 7.40
N GLN A 561 21.28 21.09 7.74
CA GLN A 561 20.70 21.53 9.02
C GLN A 561 21.13 20.65 10.19
N VAL A 562 21.12 19.34 9.96
CA VAL A 562 21.43 18.32 10.96
C VAL A 562 22.94 18.14 11.15
N THR A 563 23.31 17.72 12.35
CA THR A 563 24.69 17.50 12.77
C THR A 563 25.03 16.02 12.90
N ARG A 564 24.04 15.13 12.80
CA ARG A 564 24.21 13.67 12.81
C ARG A 564 23.33 13.05 11.73
N SER A 565 23.86 12.07 11.00
CA SER A 565 23.16 11.37 9.92
C SER A 565 23.90 10.09 9.52
N ILE A 566 23.18 9.17 8.89
CA ILE A 566 23.76 8.06 8.11
C ILE A 566 23.99 8.57 6.68
N GLY A 567 25.13 8.26 6.06
CA GLY A 567 25.46 8.78 4.71
C GLY A 567 26.28 10.06 4.79
N ASP A 568 25.95 11.09 3.99
CA ASP A 568 26.69 12.38 3.94
C ASP A 568 28.21 12.23 3.98
N ASP A 569 28.75 11.39 3.09
CA ASP A 569 30.15 10.99 3.11
C ASP A 569 31.13 12.19 2.94
N ASP A 570 30.67 13.28 2.34
CA ASP A 570 31.40 14.54 2.19
C ASP A 570 31.52 15.35 3.49
N LEU A 571 30.71 15.05 4.51
CA LEU A 571 30.69 15.75 5.79
C LEU A 571 31.23 14.90 6.95
N LYS A 572 31.64 13.64 6.67
CA LYS A 572 32.30 12.79 7.65
C LYS A 572 33.73 13.29 7.93
N PRO A 573 34.21 13.22 9.18
CA PRO A 573 33.56 12.64 10.36
C PRO A 573 32.70 13.64 11.17
N ALA A 574 32.60 14.90 10.75
CA ALA A 574 31.96 15.95 11.55
C ALA A 574 30.45 15.70 11.73
N VAL A 575 29.77 15.27 10.67
CA VAL A 575 28.38 14.77 10.74
C VAL A 575 28.40 13.28 11.07
N THR A 576 28.35 12.93 12.35
CA THR A 576 28.52 11.53 12.80
C THR A 576 27.25 10.69 12.60
N ALA A 577 27.41 9.38 12.39
CA ALA A 577 26.30 8.42 12.42
C ALA A 577 26.03 7.87 13.82
N GLU A 578 26.86 8.21 14.81
CA GLU A 578 26.72 7.74 16.18
C GLU A 578 25.47 8.36 16.84
N PRO A 579 24.48 7.53 17.24
CA PRO A 579 23.23 8.03 17.78
C PRO A 579 23.37 8.45 19.26
N GLU A 580 22.53 9.36 19.71
CA GLU A 580 22.24 9.52 21.14
C GLU A 580 21.23 8.44 21.58
N ILE A 581 21.52 7.74 22.68
CA ILE A 581 20.64 6.71 23.24
C ILE A 581 19.94 7.25 24.49
N THR A 582 18.62 7.09 24.55
CA THR A 582 17.83 7.27 25.78
C THR A 582 17.22 5.93 26.20
N GLU A 583 17.39 5.56 27.46
CA GLU A 583 16.76 4.37 28.07
C GLU A 583 15.61 4.80 28.99
N THR A 584 14.47 4.14 28.87
CA THR A 584 13.27 4.38 29.70
C THR A 584 12.66 3.06 30.14
N VAL A 585 12.40 2.93 31.44
CA VAL A 585 11.62 1.81 31.99
C VAL A 585 10.13 2.11 31.78
N LEU A 586 9.46 1.22 31.07
CA LEU A 586 8.03 1.25 30.79
C LEU A 586 7.23 0.79 32.01
N SER A 587 6.02 1.31 32.11
CA SER A 587 5.11 1.08 33.22
C SER A 587 3.67 1.10 32.73
N SER A 588 2.73 0.68 33.59
CA SER A 588 1.29 0.75 33.28
C SER A 588 0.74 2.18 33.12
N GLN A 589 1.54 3.22 33.37
CA GLN A 589 1.17 4.62 33.12
C GLN A 589 1.51 5.07 31.70
N ASP A 590 2.20 4.24 30.92
CA ASP A 590 2.63 4.55 29.56
C ASP A 590 1.55 4.14 28.57
N ASP A 591 0.98 5.13 27.88
CA ASP A 591 -0.18 4.95 27.03
C ASP A 591 0.26 4.51 25.61
N TYR A 592 1.12 5.33 24.99
CA TYR A 592 1.59 5.14 23.62
C TYR A 592 2.89 5.90 23.32
N LEU A 593 3.63 5.41 22.35
CA LEU A 593 4.79 6.04 21.72
C LEU A 593 4.35 6.71 20.41
N VAL A 594 4.93 7.87 20.10
CA VAL A 594 4.82 8.52 18.79
C VAL A 594 6.23 8.83 18.27
N MET A 595 6.51 8.40 17.05
CA MET A 595 7.75 8.69 16.33
C MET A 595 7.38 9.41 15.03
N ALA A 596 8.10 10.46 14.65
CA ALA A 596 7.89 11.11 13.36
C ALA A 596 9.11 11.87 12.83
N SER A 597 9.15 12.08 11.51
CA SER A 597 10.07 13.02 10.83
C SER A 597 9.74 14.47 11.17
N ASP A 598 10.67 15.37 10.85
CA ASP A 598 10.58 16.81 11.16
C ASP A 598 9.34 17.46 10.51
N GLY A 599 8.87 16.92 9.37
CA GLY A 599 7.66 17.37 8.70
C GLY A 599 6.40 17.33 9.56
N LEU A 600 6.36 16.52 10.64
CA LEU A 600 5.33 16.64 11.68
C LEU A 600 5.67 17.75 12.69
N TRP A 601 6.89 17.69 13.25
CA TRP A 601 7.32 18.47 14.41
C TRP A 601 7.53 19.95 14.12
N ASP A 602 7.74 20.33 12.86
CA ASP A 602 7.84 21.72 12.41
C ASP A 602 6.55 22.51 12.59
N VAL A 603 5.40 21.83 12.59
CA VAL A 603 4.08 22.46 12.61
C VAL A 603 3.19 22.02 13.77
N LEU A 604 3.63 21.03 14.55
CA LEU A 604 2.91 20.50 15.71
C LEU A 604 3.83 20.37 16.92
N SER A 605 3.37 20.88 18.06
CA SER A 605 4.03 20.67 19.35
C SER A 605 3.71 19.29 19.95
N ASN A 606 4.59 18.81 20.85
CA ASN A 606 4.39 17.53 21.55
C ASN A 606 3.04 17.46 22.28
N SER A 607 2.61 18.57 22.88
CA SER A 607 1.32 18.69 23.57
C SER A 607 0.12 18.61 22.61
N GLU A 608 0.23 19.17 21.42
CA GLU A 608 -0.82 19.09 20.40
C GLU A 608 -0.95 17.67 19.84
N VAL A 609 0.17 16.97 19.62
CA VAL A 609 0.16 15.56 19.20
C VAL A 609 -0.60 14.70 20.20
N VAL A 610 -0.32 14.85 21.50
CA VAL A 610 -1.05 14.15 22.58
C VAL A 610 -2.53 14.51 22.59
N SER A 611 -2.88 15.79 22.38
CA SER A 611 -4.26 16.24 22.30
C SER A 611 -5.00 15.64 21.10
N ILE A 612 -4.37 15.60 19.92
CA ILE A 612 -4.97 15.05 18.71
C ILE A 612 -5.21 13.55 18.87
N ILE A 613 -4.23 12.81 19.39
CA ILE A 613 -4.42 11.38 19.67
C ILE A 613 -5.53 11.18 20.68
N ARG A 614 -5.64 12.03 21.71
CA ARG A 614 -6.72 11.97 22.72
C ARG A 614 -8.11 11.99 22.09
N ASP A 615 -8.31 12.83 21.08
CA ASP A 615 -9.60 13.02 20.39
C ASP A 615 -9.79 12.12 19.16
N THR A 616 -8.82 11.22 18.90
CA THR A 616 -8.86 10.28 17.78
C THR A 616 -9.22 8.89 18.28
N VAL A 617 -9.97 8.15 17.46
CA VAL A 617 -10.19 6.71 17.61
C VAL A 617 -8.86 6.03 17.92
N LYS A 618 -8.84 5.24 19.00
CA LYS A 618 -7.64 4.54 19.50
C LYS A 618 -7.26 3.34 18.62
N GLU A 619 -7.02 3.61 17.35
CA GLU A 619 -6.46 2.72 16.36
C GLU A 619 -5.17 3.39 15.83
N PRO A 620 -4.01 2.73 15.98
CA PRO A 620 -2.72 3.37 15.72
C PRO A 620 -2.56 3.90 14.28
N GLY A 621 -3.08 3.19 13.26
CA GLY A 621 -3.02 3.63 11.86
C GLY A 621 -3.86 4.90 11.59
N MET A 622 -5.01 5.02 12.23
CA MET A 622 -5.85 6.22 12.16
C MET A 622 -5.22 7.39 12.90
N CYS A 623 -4.55 7.14 14.03
CA CYS A 623 -3.82 8.17 14.78
C CYS A 623 -2.64 8.72 13.96
N SER A 624 -1.80 7.85 13.40
CA SER A 624 -0.67 8.27 12.55
C SER A 624 -1.15 9.05 11.32
N LYS A 625 -2.21 8.58 10.65
CA LYS A 625 -2.82 9.28 9.51
C LYS A 625 -3.39 10.64 9.89
N ARG A 626 -4.10 10.74 11.03
CA ARG A 626 -4.69 12.00 11.50
C ARG A 626 -3.61 13.03 11.79
N LEU A 627 -2.52 12.63 12.45
CA LEU A 627 -1.37 13.49 12.74
C LEU A 627 -0.69 14.01 11.48
N ALA A 628 -0.36 13.12 10.54
CA ALA A 628 0.28 13.51 9.28
C ALA A 628 -0.61 14.43 8.44
N THR A 629 -1.92 14.13 8.37
CA THR A 629 -2.89 14.97 7.65
C THR A 629 -3.05 16.35 8.30
N GLU A 630 -3.00 16.42 9.63
CA GLU A 630 -3.05 17.68 10.37
C GLU A 630 -1.80 18.53 10.11
N ALA A 631 -0.60 17.92 10.12
CA ALA A 631 0.64 18.63 9.76
C ALA A 631 0.62 19.15 8.32
N ALA A 632 0.16 18.34 7.36
CA ALA A 632 -0.02 18.79 5.98
C ALA A 632 -1.03 19.95 5.87
N ALA A 633 -2.15 19.89 6.61
CA ALA A 633 -3.16 20.95 6.64
C ALA A 633 -2.64 22.26 7.25
N ARG A 634 -1.74 22.16 8.23
CA ARG A 634 -1.03 23.31 8.84
C ARG A 634 0.10 23.86 7.98
N GLY A 635 0.33 23.24 6.82
CA GLY A 635 1.24 23.75 5.81
C GLY A 635 2.68 23.30 6.00
N SER A 636 2.90 22.13 6.61
CA SER A 636 4.20 21.45 6.54
C SER A 636 4.68 21.38 5.09
N ASN A 637 5.95 21.70 4.87
CA ASN A 637 6.57 21.73 3.55
C ASN A 637 7.52 20.54 3.33
N ASP A 638 7.49 19.55 4.21
CA ASP A 638 8.36 18.38 4.14
C ASP A 638 7.61 17.07 3.84
N ASN A 639 8.37 16.00 3.65
CA ASN A 639 7.85 14.65 3.82
C ASN A 639 7.40 14.44 5.27
N ILE A 640 6.36 13.63 5.47
CA ILE A 640 5.80 13.42 6.79
C ILE A 640 5.59 11.94 6.98
N THR A 641 6.34 11.35 7.91
CA THR A 641 6.20 9.96 8.33
C THR A 641 5.92 9.92 9.82
N VAL A 642 4.87 9.20 10.21
CA VAL A 642 4.43 9.07 11.60
C VAL A 642 4.22 7.60 11.93
N ILE A 643 4.78 7.14 13.05
CA ILE A 643 4.50 5.85 13.67
C ILE A 643 3.86 6.10 15.04
N VAL A 644 2.76 5.40 15.32
CA VAL A 644 2.11 5.36 16.64
C VAL A 644 2.11 3.93 17.16
N VAL A 645 2.51 3.74 18.41
CA VAL A 645 2.56 2.44 19.08
C VAL A 645 1.85 2.53 20.43
N PHE A 646 0.67 1.91 20.57
CA PHE A 646 0.02 1.77 21.87
C PHE A 646 0.72 0.68 22.68
N LEU A 647 0.95 0.96 23.97
CA LEU A 647 1.72 0.10 24.88
C LEU A 647 0.84 -0.79 25.76
N HIS A 648 -0.48 -0.61 25.70
CA HIS A 648 -1.47 -1.44 26.38
C HIS A 648 -2.62 -1.81 25.44
N PRO A 649 -3.42 -2.84 25.79
CA PRO A 649 -4.62 -3.18 25.04
C PRO A 649 -5.58 -2.00 25.06
N VAL A 650 -6.05 -1.59 23.88
CA VAL A 650 -7.11 -0.59 23.75
C VAL A 650 -8.45 -1.33 23.79
N SER A 651 -9.32 -0.95 24.73
CA SER A 651 -10.64 -1.58 24.85
C SER A 651 -11.54 -1.26 23.66
N THR A 652 -12.49 -2.15 23.34
CA THR A 652 -13.46 -1.94 22.25
C THR A 652 -14.30 -0.66 22.44
N VAL A 653 -14.48 -0.21 23.69
CA VAL A 653 -15.21 1.02 24.03
C VAL A 653 -14.40 2.27 23.66
N GLU A 654 -13.09 2.27 23.90
CA GLU A 654 -12.18 3.38 23.56
C GLU A 654 -11.90 3.50 22.05
N ARG A 655 -12.27 2.50 21.24
CA ARG A 655 -12.17 2.56 19.77
C ARG A 655 -13.38 3.23 19.10
N ILE A 656 -14.45 3.50 19.84
CA ILE A 656 -15.74 3.98 19.28
C ILE A 656 -16.03 5.44 19.71
N TYR A 657 -15.49 5.87 20.84
CA TYR A 657 -15.46 7.28 21.27
C TYR A 657 -14.20 7.96 20.75
#